data_AF-A0A8T0RWT2-F1
#
_entry.id   AF-A0A8T0RWT2-F1
#
_cell.length_a   1.000
_cell.length_b   1.000
_cell.length_c   1.000
_cell.angle_alpha   90.00
_cell.angle_beta   90.00
_cell.angle_gamma   90.00
#
_symmetry.space_group_name_H-M   'P 1'
#
loop_
_entity.id
_entity.type
_entity.pdbx_description
1 polymer ?
#
loop_
_entity_poly.entity_id
_entity_poly.type
_entity_poly.pdbx_seq_one_letter_code
_entity_poly.pdbx_strand_id
1 'polypeptide(L)'
;MDAGGDIQKVMSMRRGDSGSFWRRGDDVFSRSSREEDDEEALRWAALEKLPTYDRVRRALVPSDLGLDDGGAGGGTGLVDVDVLSLGPQQRRALLDRVVHIADEDNERFLLKLKDRIERVGIDVPTIEVRFHNLEAEAEVRVGSSGLPTVLNSVVNTIEETANALHLLPSRKRPMPILHDVSGIIKPRRLTLLLGPPGSGKTTFLLALAGRLDKSLKTKGKVTYNGHEMTEFVPERTAAYISQHDLHIGEMTVRETLAFSARCQGVGSRFDMLTELSRREKAANIKPDADIDAFMKASSMGGQEANVVTDYILKILGLDICADTMVGDEMLRGISGGQRKRVTTGEMLVGPSRALFMDEISTGLDSSTTFQIVNSIRQSIHILSGTAVISLLQPAPETYNLFDDIILLSDGQVIYQGPREDVLEFFESMGFRCPERKGVADFLQEVTSKKDQKQYWARRDEPYTFVPVKEFATAFKSSHTGRAIANELAVPFDKSKSHPAALNTTRYGVSCKELLKANIDREFLLMKRNSFVYIFRTFQLMVVSIITMTLFFRTKMKRDTVADGGLYMGALFFGVLMIMFNGFTEMAMTVFKLPVFFKQRDLLFFPAWAYTIPSWILKIPITFIEVGGYVFMTYYVIGFDPNASRFFKQYLLLLAINQMSSAIFRFIGGIARNMIVCNVIASFMLLVFMVLGGFILVREKIKKWWIWGYWISPMMYAQNAITVNEMLGHSWGKILDSTASNETLGVQALKARGVFPEAKWYWIGFAAMIGYILLFNALFTLALTFYGMMAVGITPNANIAAIVSSAFYAIWNLFSGFIVPRPKVPIWWRWYCWMCPVAWTLYGLVVSQFGDVMTEMDDGKTVKAFVEDYFDFKHSWLGLVAAVVVGFTVLFGTLFGFAIMKINFQKR
;
A
#
# COMPACT_ATOMS: atom_id res chain seq x y z
N MET A 1 67.17 -12.56 -30.28
CA MET A 1 66.94 -13.94 -29.79
C MET A 1 65.46 -14.16 -29.92
N ASP A 2 65.08 -14.75 -31.04
CA ASP A 2 63.77 -14.56 -31.65
C ASP A 2 63.06 -15.90 -31.86
N ALA A 3 61.76 -15.92 -31.58
CA ALA A 3 60.70 -16.75 -32.17
C ALA A 3 59.39 -16.29 -31.50
N GLY A 4 58.29 -15.95 -32.18
CA GLY A 4 57.87 -16.29 -33.54
C GLY A 4 57.02 -17.57 -33.49
N GLY A 5 55.76 -17.61 -33.93
CA GLY A 5 54.91 -16.55 -34.51
C GLY A 5 53.46 -17.04 -34.70
N ASP A 6 52.67 -16.32 -35.49
CA ASP A 6 51.27 -16.64 -35.82
C ASP A 6 51.07 -17.97 -36.57
N ILE A 7 49.83 -18.48 -36.60
CA ILE A 7 49.10 -18.79 -37.86
C ILE A 7 47.63 -19.20 -37.59
N GLN A 8 46.73 -18.73 -38.45
CA GLN A 8 45.29 -19.03 -38.47
C GLN A 8 44.99 -20.49 -38.86
N LYS A 9 43.78 -21.00 -38.53
CA LYS A 9 43.04 -21.87 -39.47
C LYS A 9 41.52 -21.87 -39.28
N VAL A 10 40.82 -21.97 -40.41
CA VAL A 10 39.36 -21.93 -40.57
C VAL A 10 38.78 -23.36 -40.62
N MET A 11 37.47 -23.46 -40.33
CA MET A 11 36.65 -24.68 -40.39
C MET A 11 36.83 -25.53 -41.67
N SER A 12 36.64 -26.85 -41.53
CA SER A 12 35.84 -27.63 -42.50
C SER A 12 35.22 -28.86 -41.84
N MET A 13 34.07 -29.31 -42.36
CA MET A 13 33.28 -30.44 -41.84
C MET A 13 33.86 -31.80 -42.24
N ARG A 14 33.77 -32.81 -41.36
CA ARG A 14 33.13 -34.10 -41.71
C ARG A 14 32.86 -35.04 -40.51
N ARG A 15 31.89 -35.93 -40.71
CA ARG A 15 31.49 -37.06 -39.87
C ARG A 15 32.67 -37.87 -39.31
N GLY A 16 32.53 -38.34 -38.08
CA GLY A 16 33.26 -39.46 -37.50
C GLY A 16 32.32 -40.26 -36.60
N ASP A 17 31.84 -41.40 -37.09
CA ASP A 17 31.08 -42.40 -36.34
C ASP A 17 32.06 -43.47 -35.84
N SER A 18 32.09 -43.75 -34.53
CA SER A 18 32.55 -45.02 -33.96
C SER A 18 32.53 -45.03 -32.43
N GLY A 19 31.99 -46.10 -31.82
CA GLY A 19 32.60 -46.69 -30.62
C GLY A 19 31.74 -46.85 -29.37
N SER A 20 31.00 -47.96 -29.27
CA SER A 20 31.55 -49.14 -28.57
C SER A 20 30.61 -50.35 -28.64
N PHE A 21 31.15 -51.48 -29.09
CA PHE A 21 30.47 -52.77 -29.14
C PHE A 21 30.99 -53.61 -27.97
N TRP A 22 30.14 -53.94 -27.00
CA TRP A 22 30.43 -55.00 -26.00
C TRP A 22 29.21 -55.90 -25.86
N ARG A 23 29.35 -57.16 -26.24
CA ARG A 23 28.34 -58.21 -26.06
C ARG A 23 28.34 -58.69 -24.61
N ARG A 24 27.15 -58.87 -24.02
CA ARG A 24 26.96 -59.83 -22.92
C ARG A 24 25.48 -60.24 -22.81
N GLY A 25 25.25 -61.56 -22.78
CA GLY A 25 24.01 -62.19 -22.31
C GLY A 25 22.80 -62.12 -23.25
N ASP A 26 22.31 -63.27 -23.70
CA ASP A 26 20.86 -63.44 -23.88
C ASP A 26 20.21 -63.34 -22.49
N ASP A 27 19.18 -62.51 -22.32
CA ASP A 27 18.34 -62.57 -21.13
C ASP A 27 16.86 -62.23 -21.43
N VAL A 28 15.97 -62.91 -20.73
CA VAL A 28 14.60 -63.19 -21.20
C VAL A 28 13.58 -62.18 -20.67
N PHE A 29 13.66 -60.92 -21.12
CA PHE A 29 12.68 -59.87 -20.75
C PHE A 29 12.30 -58.93 -21.90
N SER A 30 11.42 -59.41 -22.79
CA SER A 30 10.68 -58.57 -23.77
C SER A 30 9.21 -58.35 -23.38
N ARG A 31 8.88 -58.49 -22.08
CA ARG A 31 7.50 -58.44 -21.56
C ARG A 31 7.08 -57.11 -20.93
N SER A 32 8.00 -56.29 -20.43
CA SER A 32 7.65 -55.14 -19.57
C SER A 32 6.99 -53.97 -20.31
N SER A 33 7.51 -53.54 -21.47
CA SER A 33 7.04 -52.29 -22.09
C SER A 33 5.58 -52.31 -22.56
N ARG A 34 5.05 -53.50 -22.91
CA ARG A 34 3.62 -53.66 -23.26
C ARG A 34 2.70 -53.64 -22.04
N GLU A 35 3.14 -54.22 -20.92
CA GLU A 35 2.35 -54.24 -19.69
C GLU A 35 2.31 -52.84 -19.05
N GLU A 36 3.41 -52.06 -19.14
CA GLU A 36 3.44 -50.64 -18.75
C GLU A 36 2.52 -49.76 -19.63
N ASP A 37 2.60 -49.87 -20.96
CA ASP A 37 1.71 -49.14 -21.89
C ASP A 37 0.21 -49.45 -21.65
N ASP A 38 -0.13 -50.72 -21.40
CA ASP A 38 -1.50 -51.16 -21.12
C ASP A 38 -2.00 -50.64 -19.76
N GLU A 39 -1.14 -50.63 -18.72
CA GLU A 39 -1.47 -50.01 -17.43
C GLU A 39 -1.70 -48.50 -17.54
N GLU A 40 -0.83 -47.77 -18.25
CA GLU A 40 -1.03 -46.35 -18.49
C GLU A 40 -2.32 -46.08 -19.28
N ALA A 41 -2.61 -46.88 -20.31
CA ALA A 41 -3.84 -46.77 -21.08
C ALA A 41 -5.09 -47.00 -20.20
N LEU A 42 -5.05 -47.96 -19.26
CA LEU A 42 -6.12 -48.19 -18.29
C LEU A 42 -6.30 -47.01 -17.33
N ARG A 43 -5.20 -46.41 -16.83
CA ARG A 43 -5.24 -45.23 -15.95
C ARG A 43 -5.81 -44.00 -16.67
N TRP A 44 -5.42 -43.76 -17.93
CA TRP A 44 -6.03 -42.73 -18.79
C TRP A 44 -7.54 -42.98 -19.01
N ALA A 45 -7.93 -44.22 -19.33
CA ALA A 45 -9.33 -44.58 -19.53
C ALA A 45 -10.18 -44.46 -18.24
N ALA A 46 -9.58 -44.66 -17.06
CA ALA A 46 -10.23 -44.39 -15.78
C ALA A 46 -10.46 -42.88 -15.57
N LEU A 47 -9.44 -42.06 -15.84
CA LEU A 47 -9.52 -40.61 -15.73
C LEU A 47 -10.52 -39.99 -16.73
N GLU A 48 -10.67 -40.56 -17.93
CA GLU A 48 -11.68 -40.15 -18.90
C GLU A 48 -13.12 -40.49 -18.52
N LYS A 49 -13.34 -41.54 -17.70
CA LYS A 49 -14.67 -41.91 -17.19
C LYS A 49 -15.19 -40.96 -16.10
N LEU A 50 -14.31 -40.15 -15.50
CA LEU A 50 -14.68 -39.17 -14.48
C LEU A 50 -15.55 -38.04 -15.05
N PRO A 51 -16.41 -37.42 -14.22
CA PRO A 51 -17.05 -36.15 -14.53
C PRO A 51 -16.02 -35.07 -14.92
N THR A 52 -16.42 -34.13 -15.77
CA THR A 52 -15.52 -33.07 -16.27
C THR A 52 -14.79 -32.32 -15.14
N TYR A 53 -15.48 -32.05 -14.03
CA TYR A 53 -14.92 -31.38 -12.86
C TYR A 53 -13.78 -32.17 -12.22
N ASP A 54 -13.99 -33.45 -11.91
CA ASP A 54 -12.97 -34.29 -11.27
C ASP A 54 -11.79 -34.58 -12.21
N ARG A 55 -12.06 -34.69 -13.51
CA ARG A 55 -11.06 -34.90 -14.56
C ARG A 55 -10.15 -33.68 -14.79
N VAL A 56 -10.65 -32.47 -14.57
CA VAL A 56 -9.84 -31.23 -14.59
C VAL A 56 -9.01 -31.09 -13.31
N ARG A 57 -9.46 -31.72 -12.20
CA ARG A 57 -8.78 -31.71 -10.90
C ARG A 57 -7.68 -32.76 -10.74
N ARG A 58 -7.80 -33.91 -11.41
CA ARG A 58 -6.85 -35.02 -11.34
C ARG A 58 -5.88 -35.00 -12.53
N ALA A 59 -4.61 -35.30 -12.28
CA ALA A 59 -3.59 -35.43 -13.31
C ALA A 59 -2.80 -36.72 -13.13
N LEU A 60 -2.35 -37.29 -14.23
CA LEU A 60 -1.42 -38.41 -14.24
C LEU A 60 0.01 -37.85 -14.19
N VAL A 61 0.77 -38.24 -13.17
CA VAL A 61 2.10 -37.70 -12.85
C VAL A 61 3.08 -38.86 -12.66
N PRO A 62 4.32 -38.81 -13.19
CA PRO A 62 5.29 -39.90 -13.01
C PRO A 62 5.55 -40.29 -11.55
N SER A 63 5.71 -41.59 -11.29
CA SER A 63 5.95 -42.18 -9.95
C SER A 63 7.04 -41.45 -9.16
N ASP A 64 8.08 -40.96 -9.82
CA ASP A 64 9.22 -40.25 -9.20
C ASP A 64 8.82 -38.96 -8.44
N LEU A 65 7.63 -38.40 -8.70
CA LEU A 65 7.08 -37.28 -7.94
C LEU A 65 6.37 -37.71 -6.64
N GLY A 66 6.15 -39.01 -6.44
CA GLY A 66 5.69 -39.61 -5.19
C GLY A 66 6.86 -39.97 -4.28
N LEU A 67 7.30 -39.02 -3.44
CA LEU A 67 8.24 -39.32 -2.35
C LEU A 67 7.54 -40.17 -1.28
N ASP A 68 7.91 -41.44 -1.24
CA ASP A 68 7.59 -42.47 -0.23
C ASP A 68 6.15 -42.50 0.32
N ASP A 69 5.32 -43.37 -0.26
CA ASP A 69 4.45 -44.22 0.55
C ASP A 69 5.03 -45.65 0.53
N GLY A 70 5.04 -46.31 1.68
CA GLY A 70 6.01 -47.37 2.05
C GLY A 70 5.84 -48.73 1.38
N GLY A 71 5.83 -48.80 0.04
CA GLY A 71 5.80 -50.02 -0.76
C GLY A 71 7.07 -50.23 -1.58
N ALA A 72 7.82 -51.30 -1.30
CA ALA A 72 9.02 -51.63 -2.05
C ALA A 72 8.68 -52.09 -3.48
N GLY A 73 8.76 -51.18 -4.44
CA GLY A 73 8.56 -51.46 -5.87
C GLY A 73 8.90 -50.24 -6.73
N GLY A 74 10.12 -50.21 -7.28
CA GLY A 74 10.56 -49.17 -8.21
C GLY A 74 9.92 -49.32 -9.58
N GLY A 75 8.64 -48.94 -9.69
CA GLY A 75 7.85 -49.01 -10.93
C GLY A 75 7.82 -47.68 -11.68
N THR A 76 8.38 -47.69 -12.88
CA THR A 76 8.23 -46.65 -13.91
C THR A 76 6.79 -46.59 -14.39
N GLY A 77 6.01 -45.59 -13.92
CA GLY A 77 4.61 -45.44 -14.34
C GLY A 77 3.99 -44.11 -13.94
N LEU A 78 2.73 -43.90 -14.33
CA LEU A 78 1.97 -42.67 -14.06
C LEU A 78 0.96 -42.86 -12.92
N VAL A 79 1.10 -42.10 -11.83
CA VAL A 79 0.19 -42.10 -10.67
C VAL A 79 -0.91 -41.04 -10.86
N ASP A 80 -2.16 -41.38 -10.53
CA ASP A 80 -3.28 -40.43 -10.49
C ASP A 80 -3.21 -39.59 -9.21
N VAL A 81 -3.00 -38.28 -9.34
CA VAL A 81 -2.84 -37.34 -8.23
C VAL A 81 -3.86 -36.20 -8.34
N ASP A 82 -4.52 -35.88 -7.22
CA ASP A 82 -5.30 -34.66 -7.09
C ASP A 82 -4.35 -33.45 -7.08
N VAL A 83 -4.49 -32.60 -8.09
CA VAL A 83 -3.57 -31.49 -8.33
C VAL A 83 -3.61 -30.46 -7.20
N LEU A 84 -4.72 -30.38 -6.46
CA LEU A 84 -4.83 -29.53 -5.26
C LEU A 84 -4.03 -30.06 -4.06
N SER A 85 -3.71 -31.36 -4.00
CA SER A 85 -2.95 -31.96 -2.89
C SER A 85 -1.43 -32.02 -3.10
N LEU A 86 -0.92 -31.58 -4.27
CA LEU A 86 0.51 -31.60 -4.58
C LEU A 86 1.34 -30.80 -3.56
N GLY A 87 2.25 -31.45 -2.85
CA GLY A 87 3.13 -30.80 -1.89
C GLY A 87 4.13 -29.81 -2.52
N PRO A 88 4.72 -28.88 -1.76
CA PRO A 88 5.66 -27.88 -2.29
C PRO A 88 6.87 -28.48 -3.02
N GLN A 89 7.38 -29.64 -2.58
CA GLN A 89 8.46 -30.35 -3.25
C GLN A 89 8.01 -30.96 -4.59
N GLN A 90 6.82 -31.57 -4.63
CA GLN A 90 6.25 -32.15 -5.85
C GLN A 90 5.99 -31.08 -6.92
N ARG A 91 5.53 -29.88 -6.51
CA ARG A 91 5.37 -28.73 -7.40
C ARG A 91 6.69 -28.27 -8.02
N ARG A 92 7.77 -28.24 -7.25
CA ARG A 92 9.12 -27.91 -7.75
C ARG A 92 9.61 -29.00 -8.71
N ALA A 93 9.51 -30.27 -8.34
CA ALA A 93 9.89 -31.39 -9.21
C ALA A 93 9.12 -31.40 -10.54
N LEU A 94 7.81 -31.08 -10.52
CA LEU A 94 7.02 -30.91 -11.74
C LEU A 94 7.54 -29.74 -12.57
N LEU A 95 7.77 -28.58 -11.94
CA LEU A 95 8.34 -27.42 -12.63
C LEU A 95 9.71 -27.71 -13.24
N ASP A 96 10.60 -28.40 -12.52
CA ASP A 96 11.96 -28.70 -12.95
C ASP A 96 12.01 -29.71 -14.11
N ARG A 97 11.01 -30.60 -14.25
CA ARG A 97 10.83 -31.45 -15.45
C ARG A 97 10.31 -30.68 -16.66
N VAL A 98 9.52 -29.64 -16.43
CA VAL A 98 8.86 -28.85 -17.49
C VAL A 98 9.71 -27.68 -17.99
N VAL A 99 10.47 -27.03 -17.09
CA VAL A 99 11.43 -25.96 -17.35
C VAL A 99 12.62 -26.17 -16.40
N HIS A 100 13.71 -26.78 -16.87
CA HIS A 100 14.90 -26.98 -16.04
C HIS A 100 15.77 -25.72 -16.03
N ILE A 101 16.10 -25.18 -17.22
CA ILE A 101 16.82 -23.92 -17.40
C ILE A 101 15.86 -22.90 -18.03
N ALA A 102 15.61 -21.78 -17.33
CA ALA A 102 14.63 -20.79 -17.78
C ALA A 102 14.94 -20.20 -19.18
N ASP A 103 16.20 -19.89 -19.47
CA ASP A 103 16.60 -19.28 -20.74
C ASP A 103 16.48 -20.23 -21.94
N GLU A 104 16.61 -21.54 -21.73
CA GLU A 104 16.65 -22.57 -22.80
C GLU A 104 15.29 -23.27 -22.98
N ASP A 105 14.66 -23.70 -21.87
CA ASP A 105 13.46 -24.55 -21.92
C ASP A 105 12.16 -23.75 -22.05
N ASN A 106 12.12 -22.48 -21.63
CA ASN A 106 10.88 -21.70 -21.55
C ASN A 106 10.18 -21.57 -22.91
N GLU A 107 10.93 -21.37 -23.99
CA GLU A 107 10.37 -21.31 -25.34
C GLU A 107 9.73 -22.64 -25.76
N ARG A 108 10.44 -23.75 -25.54
CA ARG A 108 9.98 -25.11 -25.85
C ARG A 108 8.75 -25.49 -25.02
N PHE A 109 8.72 -25.10 -23.75
CA PHE A 109 7.59 -25.28 -22.86
C PHE A 109 6.35 -24.50 -23.31
N LEU A 110 6.51 -23.20 -23.59
CA LEU A 110 5.43 -22.35 -24.09
C LEU A 110 4.89 -22.86 -25.44
N LEU A 111 5.75 -23.35 -26.33
CA LEU A 111 5.32 -24.00 -27.57
C LEU A 111 4.49 -25.26 -27.29
N LYS A 112 4.95 -26.18 -26.41
CA LYS A 112 4.14 -27.36 -26.02
C LYS A 112 2.75 -26.98 -25.48
N LEU A 113 2.64 -25.91 -24.69
CA LEU A 113 1.36 -25.39 -24.20
C LEU A 113 0.47 -24.92 -25.36
N LYS A 114 1.02 -24.09 -26.26
CA LYS A 114 0.32 -23.58 -27.44
C LYS A 114 -0.14 -24.71 -28.37
N ASP A 115 0.75 -25.65 -28.70
CA ASP A 115 0.46 -26.80 -29.56
C ASP A 115 -0.66 -27.69 -28.99
N ARG A 116 -0.80 -27.75 -27.66
CA ARG A 116 -1.93 -28.46 -27.02
C ARG A 116 -3.25 -27.71 -27.18
N ILE A 117 -3.25 -26.38 -27.12
CA ILE A 117 -4.45 -25.54 -27.31
C ILE A 117 -4.87 -25.51 -28.78
N GLU A 118 -3.92 -25.34 -29.70
CA GLU A 118 -4.18 -25.27 -31.15
C GLU A 118 -4.64 -26.62 -31.72
N ARG A 119 -4.18 -27.77 -31.18
CA ARG A 119 -4.66 -29.12 -31.55
C ARG A 119 -6.18 -29.34 -31.38
N VAL A 120 -6.84 -28.57 -30.53
CA VAL A 120 -8.30 -28.63 -30.31
C VAL A 120 -9.05 -27.41 -30.86
N GLY A 121 -8.39 -26.58 -31.66
CA GLY A 121 -8.98 -25.41 -32.31
C GLY A 121 -9.58 -24.40 -31.33
N ILE A 122 -8.92 -24.17 -30.19
CA ILE A 122 -9.31 -23.13 -29.23
C ILE A 122 -8.53 -21.85 -29.54
N ASP A 123 -9.26 -20.79 -29.89
CA ASP A 123 -8.67 -19.49 -30.12
C ASP A 123 -8.19 -18.85 -28.81
N VAL A 124 -6.94 -18.38 -28.82
CA VAL A 124 -6.31 -17.74 -27.66
C VAL A 124 -6.72 -16.26 -27.61
N PRO A 125 -7.30 -15.76 -26.49
CA PRO A 125 -7.75 -14.37 -26.39
C PRO A 125 -6.62 -13.34 -26.66
N THR A 126 -6.83 -12.45 -27.62
CA THR A 126 -5.92 -11.36 -27.99
C THR A 126 -6.50 -10.00 -27.57
N ILE A 127 -5.63 -9.00 -27.38
CA ILE A 127 -6.01 -7.64 -27.02
C ILE A 127 -5.26 -6.65 -27.94
N GLU A 128 -5.95 -6.07 -28.91
CA GLU A 128 -5.45 -4.94 -29.68
C GLU A 128 -5.83 -3.64 -28.96
N VAL A 129 -4.84 -2.77 -28.71
CA VAL A 129 -5.05 -1.50 -28.01
C VAL A 129 -4.91 -0.35 -29.00
N ARG A 130 -6.00 0.37 -29.23
CA ARG A 130 -6.04 1.55 -30.10
C ARG A 130 -6.27 2.81 -29.27
N PHE A 131 -5.49 3.85 -29.54
CA PHE A 131 -5.63 5.16 -28.93
C PHE A 131 -5.76 6.23 -30.02
N HIS A 132 -6.66 7.20 -29.80
CA HIS A 132 -7.00 8.22 -30.78
C HIS A 132 -7.11 9.60 -30.12
N ASN A 133 -6.35 10.56 -30.67
CA ASN A 133 -6.24 11.96 -30.30
C ASN A 133 -6.12 12.15 -28.77
N LEU A 134 -5.27 11.32 -28.14
CA LEU A 134 -5.07 11.32 -26.71
C LEU A 134 -4.30 12.58 -26.29
N GLU A 135 -4.96 13.41 -25.48
CA GLU A 135 -4.38 14.60 -24.86
C GLU A 135 -4.49 14.47 -23.34
N ALA A 136 -3.46 14.93 -22.62
CA ALA A 136 -3.45 15.00 -21.17
C ALA A 136 -2.82 16.31 -20.71
N GLU A 137 -3.58 17.13 -19.99
CA GLU A 137 -3.13 18.44 -19.47
C GLU A 137 -3.11 18.46 -17.93
N ALA A 138 -2.01 18.95 -17.36
CA ALA A 138 -1.89 19.26 -15.94
C ALA A 138 -1.99 20.76 -15.70
N GLU A 139 -2.68 21.19 -14.63
CA GLU A 139 -2.66 22.60 -14.21
C GLU A 139 -1.44 22.88 -13.31
N VAL A 140 -0.36 23.40 -13.89
CA VAL A 140 0.91 23.65 -13.21
C VAL A 140 1.05 25.14 -12.86
N ARG A 141 1.65 25.47 -11.72
CA ARG A 141 1.95 26.87 -11.37
C ARG A 141 3.30 27.30 -11.91
N VAL A 142 3.31 28.41 -12.64
CA VAL A 142 4.55 29.07 -13.06
C VAL A 142 5.06 29.93 -11.90
N GLY A 143 6.11 29.49 -11.22
CA GLY A 143 6.84 30.25 -10.22
C GLY A 143 8.32 30.33 -10.58
N SER A 144 8.96 31.48 -10.34
CA SER A 144 10.38 31.74 -10.68
C SER A 144 11.37 31.06 -9.73
N SER A 145 10.91 30.47 -8.63
CA SER A 145 11.74 29.81 -7.62
C SER A 145 11.67 28.28 -7.74
N GLY A 146 12.73 27.67 -8.27
CA GLY A 146 12.84 26.20 -8.42
C GLY A 146 12.97 25.40 -7.11
N LEU A 147 13.06 26.07 -5.95
CA LEU A 147 13.17 25.45 -4.63
C LEU A 147 12.06 25.93 -3.69
N PRO A 148 11.40 25.03 -2.94
CA PRO A 148 10.39 25.39 -1.95
C PRO A 148 11.04 25.92 -0.67
N THR A 149 11.34 27.22 -0.64
CA THR A 149 11.66 27.91 0.63
C THR A 149 10.38 28.10 1.45
N VAL A 150 10.51 28.22 2.78
CA VAL A 150 9.37 28.42 3.70
C VAL A 150 8.56 29.66 3.30
N LEU A 151 9.22 30.77 3.00
CA LEU A 151 8.59 31.99 2.51
C LEU A 151 7.84 31.77 1.19
N ASN A 152 8.44 31.09 0.22
CA ASN A 152 7.76 30.78 -1.04
C ASN A 152 6.56 29.85 -0.82
N SER A 153 6.62 28.91 0.12
CA SER A 153 5.48 28.05 0.48
C SER A 153 4.33 28.88 1.06
N VAL A 154 4.61 29.80 1.98
CA VAL A 154 3.61 30.72 2.57
C VAL A 154 3.03 31.69 1.54
N VAL A 155 3.84 32.25 0.64
CA VAL A 155 3.34 33.12 -0.44
C VAL A 155 2.47 32.34 -1.43
N ASN A 156 2.91 31.15 -1.88
CA ASN A 156 2.09 30.27 -2.73
C ASN A 156 0.77 29.88 -2.05
N THR A 157 0.80 29.66 -0.74
CA THR A 157 -0.35 29.37 0.12
C THR A 157 -1.36 30.53 0.16
N ILE A 158 -0.88 31.76 0.35
CA ILE A 158 -1.72 32.96 0.35
C ILE A 158 -2.30 33.20 -1.06
N GLU A 159 -1.49 33.03 -2.11
CA GLU A 159 -1.96 33.14 -3.51
C GLU A 159 -3.01 32.07 -3.86
N GLU A 160 -2.83 30.80 -3.46
CA GLU A 160 -3.87 29.76 -3.61
C GLU A 160 -5.20 30.18 -2.99
N THR A 161 -5.10 30.68 -1.75
CA THR A 161 -6.27 30.95 -0.95
C THR A 161 -7.03 32.16 -1.47
N ALA A 162 -6.31 33.20 -1.91
CA ALA A 162 -6.87 34.35 -2.60
C ALA A 162 -7.43 33.98 -3.99
N ASN A 163 -6.73 33.14 -4.77
CA ASN A 163 -7.20 32.67 -6.09
C ASN A 163 -8.53 31.92 -5.97
N ALA A 164 -8.63 30.99 -5.02
CA ALA A 164 -9.85 30.21 -4.83
C ALA A 164 -10.94 30.97 -4.02
N LEU A 165 -10.64 32.14 -3.45
CA LEU A 165 -11.63 33.15 -3.05
C LEU A 165 -11.97 34.16 -4.17
N HIS A 166 -11.45 33.97 -5.38
CA HIS A 166 -11.62 34.89 -6.53
C HIS A 166 -11.06 36.32 -6.29
N LEU A 167 -10.22 36.51 -5.26
CA LEU A 167 -9.57 37.78 -4.93
C LEU A 167 -8.30 38.03 -5.77
N LEU A 168 -7.71 36.97 -6.32
CA LEU A 168 -6.59 37.04 -7.26
C LEU A 168 -6.87 36.19 -8.51
N PRO A 169 -6.31 36.55 -9.68
CA PRO A 169 -6.38 35.72 -10.88
C PRO A 169 -5.43 34.53 -10.79
N SER A 170 -5.95 33.32 -11.04
CA SER A 170 -5.19 32.07 -11.00
C SER A 170 -3.93 32.12 -11.87
N ARG A 171 -2.76 31.94 -11.23
CA ARG A 171 -1.46 31.77 -11.91
C ARG A 171 -1.17 30.34 -12.38
N LYS A 172 -2.13 29.42 -12.26
CA LYS A 172 -2.00 28.10 -12.88
C LYS A 172 -2.05 28.26 -14.41
N ARG A 173 -1.11 27.67 -15.12
CA ARG A 173 -1.16 27.51 -16.57
C ARG A 173 -1.39 26.03 -16.91
N PRO A 174 -2.18 25.70 -17.95
CA PRO A 174 -2.18 24.35 -18.48
C PRO A 174 -0.77 24.04 -19.00
N MET A 175 -0.18 22.98 -18.46
CA MET A 175 0.99 22.32 -19.01
C MET A 175 0.48 21.03 -19.68
N PRO A 176 0.35 21.00 -21.01
CA PRO A 176 0.08 19.77 -21.72
C PRO A 176 1.26 18.80 -21.54
N ILE A 177 0.94 17.54 -21.29
CA ILE A 177 1.89 16.43 -21.11
C ILE A 177 1.85 15.49 -22.32
N LEU A 178 0.65 15.28 -22.90
CA LEU A 178 0.44 14.51 -24.13
C LEU A 178 -0.35 15.35 -25.14
N HIS A 179 0.02 15.24 -26.42
CA HIS A 179 -0.44 16.07 -27.52
C HIS A 179 -0.84 15.22 -28.73
N ASP A 180 -2.15 15.12 -29.00
CA ASP A 180 -2.71 14.45 -30.19
C ASP A 180 -2.10 13.06 -30.47
N VAL A 181 -1.96 12.25 -29.41
CA VAL A 181 -1.32 10.94 -29.49
C VAL A 181 -2.32 9.92 -30.06
N SER A 182 -2.02 9.37 -31.24
CA SER A 182 -2.84 8.40 -31.98
C SER A 182 -2.00 7.22 -32.46
N GLY A 183 -2.52 6.00 -32.36
CA GLY A 183 -1.78 4.79 -32.73
C GLY A 183 -2.43 3.46 -32.34
N ILE A 184 -1.79 2.35 -32.73
CA ILE A 184 -2.24 0.97 -32.52
C ILE A 184 -1.10 0.12 -31.96
N ILE A 185 -1.36 -0.61 -30.87
CA ILE A 185 -0.49 -1.67 -30.35
C ILE A 185 -1.15 -3.00 -30.67
N LYS A 186 -0.47 -3.81 -31.50
CA LYS A 186 -1.00 -5.09 -32.00
C LYS A 186 -0.67 -6.25 -31.05
N PRO A 187 -1.55 -7.26 -30.94
CA PRO A 187 -1.23 -8.48 -30.20
C PRO A 187 -0.12 -9.28 -30.89
N ARG A 188 0.49 -10.23 -30.15
CA ARG A 188 1.66 -11.03 -30.58
C ARG A 188 2.93 -10.22 -30.88
N ARG A 189 2.99 -8.93 -30.55
CA ARG A 189 4.17 -8.07 -30.76
C ARG A 189 4.61 -7.43 -29.45
N LEU A 190 5.93 -7.28 -29.29
CA LEU A 190 6.60 -6.63 -28.18
C LEU A 190 7.02 -5.22 -28.62
N THR A 191 6.41 -4.20 -28.02
CA THR A 191 6.64 -2.79 -28.37
C THR A 191 7.58 -2.12 -27.35
N LEU A 192 8.62 -1.45 -27.86
CA LEU A 192 9.52 -0.61 -27.07
C LEU A 192 8.98 0.82 -27.01
N LEU A 193 8.84 1.39 -25.81
CA LEU A 193 8.57 2.81 -25.62
C LEU A 193 9.88 3.55 -25.29
N LEU A 194 10.42 4.27 -26.27
CA LEU A 194 11.58 5.15 -26.10
C LEU A 194 11.14 6.61 -25.94
N GLY A 195 11.97 7.39 -25.27
CA GLY A 195 11.78 8.83 -25.14
C GLY A 195 12.62 9.41 -24.02
N PRO A 196 13.11 10.66 -24.15
CA PRO A 196 13.91 11.29 -23.10
C PRO A 196 13.14 11.44 -21.78
N PRO A 197 13.82 11.65 -20.65
CA PRO A 197 13.17 11.99 -19.38
C PRO A 197 12.21 13.18 -19.54
N GLY A 198 11.00 13.07 -18.99
CA GLY A 198 9.98 14.12 -19.09
C GLY A 198 9.12 14.11 -20.36
N SER A 199 9.39 13.26 -21.36
CA SER A 199 8.62 13.17 -22.61
C SER A 199 7.16 12.71 -22.49
N GLY A 200 6.73 12.25 -21.31
CA GLY A 200 5.36 11.77 -21.05
C GLY A 200 5.19 10.25 -21.00
N LYS A 201 6.26 9.44 -21.08
CA LYS A 201 6.20 7.96 -21.12
C LYS A 201 5.27 7.35 -20.05
N THR A 202 5.51 7.66 -18.78
CA THR A 202 4.69 7.20 -17.65
C THR A 202 3.23 7.63 -17.76
N THR A 203 2.97 8.88 -18.16
CA THR A 203 1.62 9.41 -18.39
C THR A 203 0.90 8.65 -19.51
N PHE A 204 1.62 8.31 -20.58
CA PHE A 204 1.10 7.51 -21.69
C PHE A 204 0.78 6.07 -21.27
N LEU A 205 1.70 5.37 -20.58
CA LEU A 205 1.44 4.01 -20.07
C LEU A 205 0.27 3.98 -19.06
N LEU A 206 0.17 4.97 -18.18
CA LEU A 206 -0.95 5.11 -17.25
C LEU A 206 -2.27 5.40 -17.97
N ALA A 207 -2.26 6.19 -19.05
CA ALA A 207 -3.44 6.39 -19.90
C ALA A 207 -3.87 5.06 -20.56
N LEU A 208 -2.94 4.31 -21.15
CA LEU A 208 -3.22 3.02 -21.78
C LEU A 208 -3.73 1.96 -20.80
N ALA A 209 -3.27 1.99 -19.55
CA ALA A 209 -3.75 1.09 -18.49
C ALA A 209 -5.09 1.53 -17.85
N GLY A 210 -5.64 2.70 -18.22
CA GLY A 210 -6.83 3.28 -17.59
C GLY A 210 -6.60 3.84 -16.18
N ARG A 211 -5.35 4.09 -15.79
CA ARG A 211 -4.92 4.46 -14.43
C ARG A 211 -4.44 5.92 -14.31
N LEU A 212 -4.83 6.77 -15.26
CA LEU A 212 -4.46 8.17 -15.25
C LEU A 212 -5.09 8.91 -14.05
N ASP A 213 -4.34 9.84 -13.46
CA ASP A 213 -4.80 10.66 -12.35
C ASP A 213 -6.01 11.52 -12.76
N LYS A 214 -7.13 11.40 -12.03
CA LYS A 214 -8.40 12.09 -12.28
C LYS A 214 -8.32 13.63 -12.17
N SER A 215 -7.21 14.17 -11.65
CA SER A 215 -6.93 15.61 -11.63
C SER A 215 -6.38 16.15 -12.95
N LEU A 216 -6.00 15.28 -13.90
CA LEU A 216 -5.59 15.66 -15.25
C LEU A 216 -6.82 15.83 -16.16
N LYS A 217 -6.81 16.86 -17.01
CA LYS A 217 -7.82 17.01 -18.07
C LYS A 217 -7.41 16.12 -19.23
N THR A 218 -8.26 15.15 -19.57
CA THR A 218 -8.05 14.22 -20.67
C THR A 218 -8.98 14.49 -21.84
N LYS A 219 -8.47 14.31 -23.06
CA LYS A 219 -9.26 14.18 -24.28
C LYS A 219 -8.76 12.99 -25.10
N GLY A 220 -9.53 12.60 -26.10
CA GLY A 220 -9.27 11.41 -26.91
C GLY A 220 -9.94 10.16 -26.36
N LYS A 221 -9.68 9.03 -27.01
CA LYS A 221 -10.24 7.71 -26.66
C LYS A 221 -9.16 6.65 -26.64
N VAL A 222 -9.24 5.71 -25.71
CA VAL A 222 -8.49 4.45 -25.73
C VAL A 222 -9.49 3.30 -25.73
N THR A 223 -9.28 2.34 -26.64
CA THR A 223 -10.17 1.18 -26.83
C THR A 223 -9.37 -0.10 -26.89
N TYR A 224 -9.93 -1.18 -26.34
CA TYR A 224 -9.35 -2.52 -26.40
C TYR A 224 -10.30 -3.39 -27.24
N ASN A 225 -9.84 -3.96 -28.35
CA ASN A 225 -10.68 -4.67 -29.32
C ASN A 225 -11.97 -3.87 -29.70
N GLY A 226 -11.84 -2.54 -29.83
CA GLY A 226 -12.96 -1.64 -30.14
C GLY A 226 -13.91 -1.30 -28.96
N HIS A 227 -13.74 -1.88 -27.78
CA HIS A 227 -14.50 -1.52 -26.58
C HIS A 227 -13.86 -0.33 -25.87
N GLU A 228 -14.67 0.66 -25.45
CA GLU A 228 -14.19 1.79 -24.65
C GLU A 228 -13.86 1.35 -23.22
N MET A 229 -12.93 2.04 -22.55
CA MET A 229 -12.50 1.75 -21.16
C MET A 229 -13.62 1.79 -20.11
N THR A 230 -14.81 2.27 -20.47
CA THR A 230 -16.02 2.25 -19.62
C THR A 230 -16.84 0.97 -19.76
N GLU A 231 -16.61 0.16 -20.80
CA GLU A 231 -17.34 -1.10 -21.05
C GLU A 231 -16.79 -2.29 -20.24
N PHE A 232 -15.58 -2.17 -19.70
CA PHE A 232 -14.86 -3.21 -18.94
C PHE A 232 -14.07 -2.58 -17.78
N VAL A 233 -13.25 -3.36 -17.07
CA VAL A 233 -12.35 -2.88 -16.01
C VAL A 233 -10.91 -2.88 -16.53
N PRO A 234 -10.34 -1.72 -16.92
CA PRO A 234 -8.98 -1.64 -17.48
C PRO A 234 -7.91 -2.17 -16.53
N GLU A 235 -7.99 -1.84 -15.23
CA GLU A 235 -6.98 -2.21 -14.23
C GLU A 235 -6.98 -3.70 -13.88
N ARG A 236 -8.00 -4.44 -14.35
CA ARG A 236 -8.10 -5.91 -14.28
C ARG A 236 -7.75 -6.60 -15.59
N THR A 237 -7.76 -5.88 -16.71
CA THR A 237 -7.52 -6.41 -18.05
C THR A 237 -6.06 -6.20 -18.47
N ALA A 238 -5.51 -5.06 -18.06
CA ALA A 238 -4.11 -4.70 -18.23
C ALA A 238 -3.37 -4.63 -16.89
N ALA A 239 -2.15 -5.15 -16.86
CA ALA A 239 -1.24 -4.96 -15.75
C ALA A 239 -0.31 -3.77 -16.01
N TYR A 240 -0.28 -2.81 -15.09
CA TYR A 240 0.72 -1.73 -15.08
C TYR A 240 1.81 -2.04 -14.05
N ILE A 241 3.04 -2.26 -14.52
CA ILE A 241 4.23 -2.44 -13.69
C ILE A 241 4.88 -1.08 -13.50
N SER A 242 4.88 -0.61 -12.25
CA SER A 242 5.34 0.74 -11.88
C SER A 242 6.86 0.86 -11.78
N GLN A 243 7.35 2.10 -11.91
CA GLN A 243 8.71 2.46 -11.55
C GLN A 243 9.01 2.17 -10.06
N HIS A 244 8.01 2.27 -9.17
CA HIS A 244 8.19 2.21 -7.70
C HIS A 244 8.03 0.80 -7.09
N ASP A 245 9.06 0.34 -6.39
CA ASP A 245 9.15 -0.99 -5.77
C ASP A 245 8.63 -1.05 -4.33
N LEU A 246 7.33 -0.80 -4.14
CA LEU A 246 6.67 -0.85 -2.82
C LEU A 246 6.19 -2.26 -2.47
N HIS A 247 6.78 -2.88 -1.44
CA HIS A 247 6.46 -4.24 -0.96
C HIS A 247 6.42 -4.31 0.57
N ILE A 248 5.86 -5.38 1.13
CA ILE A 248 5.88 -5.63 2.58
C ILE A 248 7.23 -6.27 2.95
N GLY A 249 8.06 -5.57 3.72
CA GLY A 249 9.41 -6.02 4.07
C GLY A 249 9.44 -7.33 4.86
N GLU A 250 8.40 -7.58 5.66
CA GLU A 250 8.26 -8.79 6.49
C GLU A 250 7.66 -10.00 5.74
N MET A 251 7.50 -9.95 4.41
CA MET A 251 7.14 -11.09 3.56
C MET A 251 8.35 -11.61 2.78
N THR A 252 8.35 -12.90 2.41
CA THR A 252 9.34 -13.43 1.44
C THR A 252 8.92 -13.09 0.02
N VAL A 253 9.85 -13.25 -0.93
CA VAL A 253 9.56 -13.06 -2.35
C VAL A 253 8.44 -14.01 -2.82
N ARG A 254 8.51 -15.30 -2.47
CA ARG A 254 7.49 -16.30 -2.81
C ARG A 254 6.14 -15.97 -2.18
N GLU A 255 6.10 -15.57 -0.92
CA GLU A 255 4.85 -15.19 -0.24
C GLU A 255 4.21 -13.95 -0.88
N THR A 256 5.01 -12.99 -1.33
CA THR A 256 4.54 -11.76 -1.99
C THR A 256 3.87 -12.09 -3.33
N LEU A 257 4.53 -12.90 -4.17
CA LEU A 257 3.96 -13.36 -5.45
C LEU A 257 2.74 -14.27 -5.24
N ALA A 258 2.79 -15.20 -4.29
CA ALA A 258 1.68 -16.10 -3.98
C ALA A 258 0.45 -15.35 -3.43
N PHE A 259 0.65 -14.31 -2.62
CA PHE A 259 -0.44 -13.44 -2.17
C PHE A 259 -1.07 -12.67 -3.34
N SER A 260 -0.25 -12.15 -4.26
CA SER A 260 -0.74 -11.55 -5.51
C SER A 260 -1.55 -12.55 -6.35
N ALA A 261 -1.03 -13.76 -6.56
CA ALA A 261 -1.70 -14.86 -7.27
C ALA A 261 -3.11 -15.12 -6.73
N ARG A 262 -3.21 -15.29 -5.40
CA ARG A 262 -4.48 -15.54 -4.69
C ARG A 262 -5.47 -14.38 -4.83
N CYS A 263 -5.01 -13.13 -4.88
CA CYS A 263 -5.89 -11.97 -5.03
C CYS A 263 -6.34 -11.75 -6.49
N GLN A 264 -5.45 -11.95 -7.44
CA GLN A 264 -5.73 -11.74 -8.87
C GLN A 264 -6.56 -12.86 -9.50
N GLY A 265 -6.48 -14.07 -8.96
CA GLY A 265 -7.21 -15.25 -9.42
C GLY A 265 -6.69 -15.83 -10.74
N VAL A 266 -7.23 -16.99 -11.11
CA VAL A 266 -6.87 -17.71 -12.35
C VAL A 266 -7.49 -17.10 -13.62
N GLY A 267 -8.43 -16.17 -13.48
CA GLY A 267 -9.18 -15.60 -14.60
C GLY A 267 -9.90 -16.69 -15.40
N SER A 268 -9.90 -16.55 -16.73
CA SER A 268 -10.51 -17.50 -17.66
C SER A 268 -9.74 -18.81 -17.87
N ARG A 269 -8.60 -19.03 -17.19
CA ARG A 269 -7.78 -20.25 -17.36
C ARG A 269 -8.55 -21.53 -17.03
N PHE A 270 -9.39 -21.52 -15.98
CA PHE A 270 -10.21 -22.67 -15.59
C PHE A 270 -11.26 -23.02 -16.66
N ASP A 271 -11.93 -22.02 -17.23
CA ASP A 271 -12.96 -22.22 -18.26
C ASP A 271 -12.33 -22.73 -19.57
N MET A 272 -11.20 -22.13 -19.98
CA MET A 272 -10.42 -22.60 -21.13
C MET A 272 -9.93 -24.04 -20.95
N LEU A 273 -9.42 -24.40 -19.77
CA LEU A 273 -9.00 -25.78 -19.48
C LEU A 273 -10.17 -26.77 -19.49
N THR A 274 -11.35 -26.34 -19.01
CA THR A 274 -12.56 -27.16 -18.99
C THR A 274 -13.05 -27.48 -20.40
N GLU A 275 -13.08 -26.47 -21.28
CA GLU A 275 -13.44 -26.65 -22.70
C GLU A 275 -12.34 -27.41 -23.47
N LEU A 276 -11.06 -27.15 -23.20
CA LEU A 276 -9.93 -27.90 -23.75
C LEU A 276 -10.05 -29.40 -23.43
N SER A 277 -10.19 -29.74 -22.15
CA SER A 277 -10.34 -31.14 -21.71
C SER A 277 -11.60 -31.79 -22.31
N ARG A 278 -12.68 -31.04 -22.53
CA ARG A 278 -13.88 -31.53 -23.23
C ARG A 278 -13.58 -31.85 -24.70
N ARG A 279 -12.90 -30.96 -25.43
CA ARG A 279 -12.57 -31.17 -26.85
C ARG A 279 -11.54 -32.27 -27.07
N GLU A 280 -10.53 -32.38 -26.20
CA GLU A 280 -9.55 -33.47 -26.23
C GLU A 280 -10.23 -34.85 -26.19
N LYS A 281 -11.20 -35.03 -25.29
CA LYS A 281 -11.99 -36.27 -25.21
C LYS A 281 -12.90 -36.50 -26.42
N ALA A 282 -13.45 -35.44 -27.01
CA ALA A 282 -14.25 -35.55 -28.24
C ALA A 282 -13.39 -35.93 -29.46
N ALA A 283 -12.13 -35.49 -29.50
CA ALA A 283 -11.16 -35.79 -30.54
C ALA A 283 -10.29 -37.04 -30.26
N ASN A 284 -10.47 -37.69 -29.10
CA ASN A 284 -9.65 -38.80 -28.62
C ASN A 284 -8.13 -38.48 -28.58
N ILE A 285 -7.78 -37.26 -28.19
CA ILE A 285 -6.39 -36.78 -28.09
C ILE A 285 -5.91 -36.92 -26.64
N LYS A 286 -4.86 -37.70 -26.43
CA LYS A 286 -4.15 -37.77 -25.14
C LYS A 286 -3.13 -36.61 -25.01
N PRO A 287 -3.12 -35.85 -23.91
CA PRO A 287 -2.13 -34.81 -23.69
C PRO A 287 -0.81 -35.36 -23.12
N ASP A 288 0.25 -34.56 -23.22
CA ASP A 288 1.52 -34.77 -22.52
C ASP A 288 1.28 -34.65 -21.00
N ALA A 289 1.69 -35.65 -20.22
CA ALA A 289 1.36 -35.78 -18.81
C ALA A 289 1.90 -34.63 -17.94
N ASP A 290 3.16 -34.23 -18.14
CA ASP A 290 3.79 -33.15 -17.37
C ASP A 290 3.14 -31.79 -17.71
N ILE A 291 2.82 -31.57 -18.99
CA ILE A 291 2.09 -30.38 -19.46
C ILE A 291 0.64 -30.36 -18.94
N ASP A 292 0.02 -31.53 -18.79
CA ASP A 292 -1.34 -31.65 -18.24
C ASP A 292 -1.39 -31.40 -16.74
N ALA A 293 -0.48 -31.97 -15.98
CA ALA A 293 -0.31 -31.65 -14.58
C ALA A 293 -0.06 -30.15 -14.37
N PHE A 294 0.81 -29.51 -15.18
CA PHE A 294 1.05 -28.07 -15.10
C PHE A 294 -0.20 -27.23 -15.44
N MET A 295 -0.89 -27.51 -16.56
CA MET A 295 -2.06 -26.71 -16.95
C MET A 295 -3.21 -26.84 -15.96
N LYS A 296 -3.43 -28.04 -15.40
CA LYS A 296 -4.37 -28.24 -14.30
C LYS A 296 -3.94 -27.45 -13.07
N ALA A 297 -2.68 -27.54 -12.66
CA ALA A 297 -2.19 -26.86 -11.45
C ALA A 297 -2.20 -25.32 -11.54
N SER A 298 -2.01 -24.78 -12.74
CA SER A 298 -2.04 -23.33 -13.00
C SER A 298 -3.44 -22.75 -13.22
N SER A 299 -4.43 -23.59 -13.50
CA SER A 299 -5.82 -23.19 -13.78
C SER A 299 -6.77 -23.42 -12.62
N MET A 300 -6.44 -24.27 -11.65
CA MET A 300 -7.25 -24.47 -10.45
C MET A 300 -7.09 -23.32 -9.44
N GLY A 301 -8.14 -22.53 -9.27
CA GLY A 301 -8.21 -21.53 -8.21
C GLY A 301 -8.29 -22.18 -6.83
N GLY A 302 -7.40 -21.82 -5.91
CA GLY A 302 -7.36 -22.40 -4.56
C GLY A 302 -6.29 -21.77 -3.67
N GLN A 303 -6.21 -22.22 -2.42
CA GLN A 303 -5.24 -21.69 -1.45
C GLN A 303 -3.77 -21.95 -1.82
N GLU A 304 -3.50 -22.82 -2.78
CA GLU A 304 -2.14 -23.32 -3.04
C GLU A 304 -1.65 -23.05 -4.48
N ALA A 305 -1.90 -21.84 -4.98
CA ALA A 305 -1.44 -21.34 -6.27
C ALA A 305 0.10 -21.10 -6.35
N ASN A 306 0.89 -22.11 -5.98
CA ASN A 306 2.35 -22.07 -6.03
C ASN A 306 2.90 -22.36 -7.42
N VAL A 307 2.30 -23.21 -8.28
CA VAL A 307 2.95 -23.62 -9.54
C VAL A 307 3.19 -22.44 -10.50
N VAL A 308 2.23 -21.52 -10.66
CA VAL A 308 2.44 -20.29 -11.44
C VAL A 308 3.44 -19.35 -10.74
N THR A 309 3.36 -19.25 -9.41
CA THR A 309 4.29 -18.44 -8.61
C THR A 309 5.74 -18.92 -8.78
N ASP A 310 5.96 -20.24 -8.71
CA ASP A 310 7.26 -20.90 -8.81
C ASP A 310 7.80 -20.83 -10.26
N TYR A 311 6.93 -20.94 -11.26
CA TYR A 311 7.27 -20.66 -12.67
C TYR A 311 7.75 -19.22 -12.89
N ILE A 312 7.02 -18.22 -12.41
CA ILE A 312 7.42 -16.80 -12.54
C ILE A 312 8.68 -16.49 -11.72
N LEU A 313 8.86 -17.11 -10.54
CA LEU A 313 10.11 -17.02 -9.78
C LEU A 313 11.30 -17.55 -10.58
N LYS A 314 11.13 -18.68 -11.29
CA LYS A 314 12.19 -19.29 -12.10
C LYS A 314 12.52 -18.46 -13.34
N ILE A 315 11.52 -18.00 -14.10
CA ILE A 315 11.70 -17.11 -15.27
C ILE A 315 12.46 -15.83 -14.89
N LEU A 316 12.12 -15.23 -13.74
CA LEU A 316 12.75 -13.98 -13.32
C LEU A 316 14.09 -14.19 -12.59
N GLY A 317 14.61 -15.43 -12.47
CA GLY A 317 15.84 -15.72 -11.72
C GLY A 317 15.76 -15.29 -10.24
N LEU A 318 14.57 -15.43 -9.65
CA LEU A 318 14.26 -15.13 -8.25
C LEU A 318 14.20 -16.39 -7.38
N ASP A 319 14.35 -17.57 -7.98
CA ASP A 319 14.43 -18.89 -7.34
C ASP A 319 15.42 -18.91 -6.15
N ILE A 320 16.64 -18.41 -6.33
CA ILE A 320 17.70 -18.36 -5.30
C ILE A 320 17.27 -17.54 -4.07
N CYS A 321 16.46 -16.49 -4.26
CA CYS A 321 16.01 -15.60 -3.19
C CYS A 321 14.51 -15.76 -2.85
N ALA A 322 13.86 -16.80 -3.38
CA ALA A 322 12.41 -16.95 -3.30
C ALA A 322 11.90 -17.03 -1.85
N ASP A 323 12.64 -17.73 -0.98
CA ASP A 323 12.31 -17.88 0.44
C ASP A 323 13.05 -16.85 1.33
N THR A 324 13.73 -15.86 0.73
CA THR A 324 14.35 -14.72 1.42
C THR A 324 13.35 -13.59 1.65
N MET A 325 13.49 -12.88 2.77
CA MET A 325 12.69 -11.70 3.12
C MET A 325 12.94 -10.56 2.13
N VAL A 326 11.89 -9.88 1.67
CA VAL A 326 12.02 -8.72 0.77
C VAL A 326 12.78 -7.58 1.46
N GLY A 327 12.52 -7.36 2.75
CA GLY A 327 13.12 -6.30 3.54
C GLY A 327 12.61 -4.90 3.20
N ASP A 328 13.01 -3.94 4.02
CA ASP A 328 12.67 -2.52 3.90
C ASP A 328 13.92 -1.66 4.15
N GLU A 329 13.78 -0.43 4.66
CA GLU A 329 14.90 0.46 5.00
C GLU A 329 15.59 0.06 6.33
N MET A 330 14.87 -0.63 7.21
CA MET A 330 15.30 -1.03 8.56
C MET A 330 15.66 -2.53 8.62
N LEU A 331 14.98 -3.36 7.82
CA LEU A 331 15.17 -4.79 7.70
C LEU A 331 15.95 -5.12 6.42
N ARG A 332 17.18 -5.60 6.56
CA ARG A 332 17.98 -6.10 5.43
C ARG A 332 17.25 -7.25 4.73
N GLY A 333 17.04 -7.12 3.42
CA GLY A 333 16.45 -8.15 2.56
C GLY A 333 17.15 -8.24 1.21
N ILE A 334 16.36 -8.38 0.14
CA ILE A 334 16.85 -8.56 -1.23
C ILE A 334 17.46 -7.28 -1.84
N SER A 335 18.30 -7.46 -2.86
CA SER A 335 18.94 -6.36 -3.59
C SER A 335 17.93 -5.51 -4.37
N GLY A 336 18.31 -4.28 -4.76
CA GLY A 336 17.45 -3.39 -5.55
C GLY A 336 16.97 -4.03 -6.86
N GLY A 337 17.89 -4.63 -7.63
CA GLY A 337 17.55 -5.34 -8.87
C GLY A 337 16.68 -6.58 -8.65
N GLN A 338 16.87 -7.32 -7.56
CA GLN A 338 15.94 -8.40 -7.18
C GLN A 338 14.55 -7.83 -6.87
N ARG A 339 14.46 -6.73 -6.10
CA ARG A 339 13.20 -6.06 -5.74
C ARG A 339 12.41 -5.56 -6.95
N LYS A 340 13.11 -5.01 -7.95
CA LYS A 340 12.51 -4.60 -9.23
C LYS A 340 11.89 -5.79 -9.96
N ARG A 341 12.58 -6.94 -9.99
CA ARG A 341 12.04 -8.20 -10.49
C ARG A 341 10.84 -8.70 -9.67
N VAL A 342 10.82 -8.53 -8.34
CA VAL A 342 9.63 -8.85 -7.52
C VAL A 342 8.43 -7.99 -7.93
N THR A 343 8.61 -6.70 -8.22
CA THR A 343 7.53 -5.82 -8.72
C THR A 343 6.97 -6.30 -10.06
N THR A 344 7.84 -6.71 -10.99
CA THR A 344 7.44 -7.32 -12.26
C THR A 344 6.70 -8.65 -12.03
N GLY A 345 7.25 -9.53 -11.20
CA GLY A 345 6.68 -10.84 -10.88
C GLY A 345 5.33 -10.78 -10.17
N GLU A 346 5.15 -9.84 -9.23
CA GLU A 346 3.87 -9.60 -8.53
C GLU A 346 2.75 -9.35 -9.54
N MET A 347 3.03 -8.69 -10.68
CA MET A 347 2.04 -8.45 -11.73
C MET A 347 1.94 -9.64 -12.72
N LEU A 348 3.06 -10.23 -13.14
CA LEU A 348 3.11 -11.30 -14.14
C LEU A 348 2.44 -12.61 -13.71
N VAL A 349 2.33 -12.90 -12.40
CA VAL A 349 1.60 -14.08 -11.91
C VAL A 349 0.08 -14.01 -12.20
N GLY A 350 -0.43 -12.81 -12.49
CA GLY A 350 -1.84 -12.58 -12.81
C GLY A 350 -2.32 -13.18 -14.14
N PRO A 351 -3.64 -13.10 -14.42
CA PRO A 351 -4.23 -13.53 -15.68
C PRO A 351 -4.19 -12.46 -16.79
N SER A 352 -3.70 -11.24 -16.51
CA SER A 352 -3.67 -10.10 -17.44
C SER A 352 -2.81 -10.37 -18.67
N ARG A 353 -3.33 -10.00 -19.86
CA ARG A 353 -2.66 -10.24 -21.16
C ARG A 353 -2.07 -8.99 -21.80
N ALA A 354 -2.58 -7.82 -21.43
CA ALA A 354 -1.99 -6.53 -21.78
C ALA A 354 -1.02 -6.09 -20.67
N LEU A 355 0.24 -5.87 -21.00
CA LEU A 355 1.30 -5.53 -20.05
C LEU A 355 1.91 -4.17 -20.39
N PHE A 356 1.78 -3.21 -19.48
CA PHE A 356 2.37 -1.87 -19.59
C PHE A 356 3.47 -1.73 -18.54
N MET A 357 4.73 -1.73 -18.98
CA MET A 357 5.88 -1.85 -18.10
C MET A 357 6.68 -0.56 -18.08
N ASP A 358 6.79 0.10 -16.92
CA ASP A 358 7.44 1.40 -16.81
C ASP A 358 8.84 1.29 -16.19
N GLU A 359 9.85 1.60 -17.00
CA GLU A 359 11.27 1.64 -16.63
C GLU A 359 11.72 0.40 -15.84
N ILE A 360 11.52 -0.79 -16.42
CA ILE A 360 11.82 -2.06 -15.73
C ILE A 360 13.32 -2.39 -15.60
N SER A 361 14.18 -1.76 -16.40
CA SER A 361 15.63 -1.96 -16.38
C SER A 361 16.38 -1.12 -15.35
N THR A 362 15.73 -0.17 -14.67
CA THR A 362 16.41 0.71 -13.71
C THR A 362 16.92 -0.08 -12.51
N GLY A 363 18.24 -0.12 -12.32
CA GLY A 363 18.88 -0.91 -11.24
C GLY A 363 19.10 -2.39 -11.57
N LEU A 364 18.95 -2.78 -12.84
CA LEU A 364 19.38 -4.09 -13.38
C LEU A 364 20.65 -3.94 -14.21
N ASP A 365 21.44 -5.01 -14.29
CA ASP A 365 22.50 -5.17 -15.28
C ASP A 365 21.93 -5.50 -16.66
N SER A 366 22.74 -5.32 -17.71
CA SER A 366 22.33 -5.53 -19.11
C SER A 366 21.98 -6.98 -19.42
N SER A 367 22.73 -7.95 -18.87
CA SER A 367 22.47 -9.40 -19.00
C SER A 367 21.12 -9.81 -18.41
N THR A 368 20.86 -9.47 -17.14
CA THR A 368 19.57 -9.74 -16.48
C THR A 368 18.42 -9.04 -17.22
N THR A 369 18.65 -7.80 -17.71
CA THR A 369 17.63 -7.08 -18.50
C THR A 369 17.30 -7.83 -19.80
N PHE A 370 18.31 -8.31 -20.53
CA PHE A 370 18.12 -9.09 -21.75
C PHE A 370 17.34 -10.39 -21.49
N GLN A 371 17.70 -11.17 -20.45
CA GLN A 371 17.01 -12.41 -20.08
C GLN A 371 15.52 -12.19 -19.76
N ILE A 372 15.21 -11.16 -18.96
CA ILE A 372 13.83 -10.80 -18.60
C ILE A 372 13.04 -10.39 -19.85
N VAL A 373 13.60 -9.50 -20.68
CA VAL A 373 12.91 -9.02 -21.89
C VAL A 373 12.71 -10.15 -22.90
N ASN A 374 13.68 -11.06 -23.07
CA ASN A 374 13.53 -12.22 -23.95
C ASN A 374 12.47 -13.21 -23.43
N SER A 375 12.43 -13.46 -22.12
CA SER A 375 11.39 -14.31 -21.50
C SER A 375 9.99 -13.72 -21.68
N ILE A 376 9.84 -12.39 -21.54
CA ILE A 376 8.59 -11.69 -21.83
C ILE A 376 8.26 -11.79 -23.33
N ARG A 377 9.23 -11.58 -24.23
CA ARG A 377 9.05 -11.72 -25.68
C ARG A 377 8.50 -13.09 -26.06
N GLN A 378 9.10 -14.18 -25.57
CA GLN A 378 8.64 -15.56 -25.78
C GLN A 378 7.18 -15.74 -25.32
N SER A 379 6.85 -15.27 -24.11
CA SER A 379 5.48 -15.32 -23.57
C SER A 379 4.48 -14.56 -24.45
N ILE A 380 4.83 -13.34 -24.90
CA ILE A 380 3.97 -12.49 -25.74
C ILE A 380 3.76 -13.06 -27.14
N HIS A 381 4.83 -13.53 -27.80
CA HIS A 381 4.79 -14.13 -29.13
C HIS A 381 3.99 -15.44 -29.15
N ILE A 382 4.18 -16.30 -28.14
CA ILE A 382 3.59 -17.65 -28.11
C ILE A 382 2.17 -17.62 -27.52
N LEU A 383 1.97 -17.05 -26.33
CA LEU A 383 0.66 -16.99 -25.67
C LEU A 383 -0.24 -15.84 -26.19
N SER A 384 0.20 -15.15 -27.24
CA SER A 384 -0.57 -14.13 -27.97
C SER A 384 -0.99 -12.93 -27.12
N GLY A 385 -0.11 -12.53 -26.18
CA GLY A 385 -0.27 -11.36 -25.34
C GLY A 385 0.01 -10.05 -26.06
N THR A 386 0.11 -8.96 -25.29
CA THR A 386 0.37 -7.61 -25.81
C THR A 386 1.19 -6.84 -24.79
N ALA A 387 2.34 -6.29 -25.17
CA ALA A 387 3.24 -5.63 -24.22
C ALA A 387 3.87 -4.36 -24.77
N VAL A 388 3.87 -3.31 -23.95
CA VAL A 388 4.67 -2.10 -24.16
C VAL A 388 5.63 -1.94 -22.99
N ILE A 389 6.93 -1.89 -23.28
CA ILE A 389 7.98 -1.74 -22.27
C ILE A 389 8.70 -0.41 -22.46
N SER A 390 8.67 0.46 -21.45
CA SER A 390 9.47 1.67 -21.35
C SER A 390 10.86 1.31 -20.85
N LEU A 391 11.90 1.61 -21.64
CA LEU A 391 13.31 1.47 -21.27
C LEU A 391 14.02 2.80 -21.55
N LEU A 392 14.88 3.25 -20.63
CA LEU A 392 15.56 4.53 -20.79
C LEU A 392 16.70 4.43 -21.81
N GLN A 393 17.61 3.46 -21.67
CA GLN A 393 18.74 3.24 -22.59
C GLN A 393 19.02 1.73 -22.70
N PRO A 394 18.30 0.99 -23.57
CA PRO A 394 18.54 -0.45 -23.75
C PRO A 394 19.83 -0.71 -24.54
N ALA A 395 20.59 -1.72 -24.11
CA ALA A 395 21.74 -2.21 -24.87
C ALA A 395 21.31 -2.76 -26.25
N PRO A 396 22.17 -2.76 -27.28
CA PRO A 396 21.81 -3.16 -28.65
C PRO A 396 21.18 -4.55 -28.74
N GLU A 397 21.64 -5.50 -27.93
CA GLU A 397 21.13 -6.87 -27.85
C GLU A 397 19.69 -6.88 -27.33
N THR A 398 19.39 -6.05 -26.32
CA THR A 398 18.04 -5.88 -25.75
C THR A 398 17.13 -5.12 -26.72
N TYR A 399 17.65 -4.11 -27.41
CA TYR A 399 16.91 -3.36 -28.44
C TYR A 399 16.44 -4.27 -29.60
N ASN A 400 17.27 -5.22 -30.01
CA ASN A 400 16.95 -6.17 -31.08
C ASN A 400 15.87 -7.20 -30.72
N LEU A 401 15.48 -7.32 -29.44
CA LEU A 401 14.36 -8.18 -29.02
C LEU A 401 12.98 -7.58 -29.33
N PHE A 402 12.89 -6.30 -29.69
CA PHE A 402 11.63 -5.61 -29.93
C PHE A 402 11.20 -5.65 -31.40
N ASP A 403 9.89 -5.87 -31.60
CA ASP A 403 9.29 -5.91 -32.95
C ASP A 403 8.92 -4.51 -33.43
N ASP A 404 8.35 -3.70 -32.53
CA ASP A 404 7.87 -2.33 -32.78
C ASP A 404 8.50 -1.33 -31.82
N ILE A 405 8.57 -0.06 -32.25
CA ILE A 405 9.00 1.08 -31.44
C ILE A 405 7.89 2.13 -31.43
N ILE A 406 7.65 2.71 -30.26
CA ILE A 406 6.97 4.00 -30.08
C ILE A 406 8.03 4.97 -29.53
N LEU A 407 8.36 6.01 -30.30
CA LEU A 407 9.27 7.07 -29.89
C LEU A 407 8.45 8.31 -29.49
N LEU A 408 8.48 8.65 -28.20
CA LEU A 408 7.75 9.76 -27.61
C LEU A 408 8.72 10.87 -27.18
N SER A 409 8.51 12.11 -27.65
CA SER A 409 9.25 13.30 -27.18
C SER A 409 8.31 14.49 -27.08
N ASP A 410 8.51 15.38 -26.11
CA ASP A 410 7.64 16.53 -25.81
C ASP A 410 6.13 16.22 -25.90
N GLY A 411 5.70 15.06 -25.40
CA GLY A 411 4.30 14.62 -25.41
C GLY A 411 3.74 14.18 -26.77
N GLN A 412 4.56 14.11 -27.82
CA GLN A 412 4.18 13.73 -29.18
C GLN A 412 4.85 12.43 -29.62
N VAL A 413 4.12 11.62 -30.39
CA VAL A 413 4.68 10.45 -31.07
C VAL A 413 5.45 10.93 -32.30
N ILE A 414 6.76 10.74 -32.28
CA ILE A 414 7.67 11.01 -33.40
C ILE A 414 7.65 9.85 -34.39
N TYR A 415 7.59 8.62 -33.89
CA TYR A 415 7.56 7.42 -34.72
C TYR A 415 6.79 6.32 -34.00
N GLN A 416 6.00 5.57 -34.77
CA GLN A 416 5.39 4.31 -34.33
C GLN A 416 5.41 3.31 -35.48
N GLY A 417 5.90 2.10 -35.23
CA GLY A 417 5.93 1.03 -36.22
C GLY A 417 7.10 0.06 -36.03
N PRO A 418 7.43 -0.75 -37.04
CA PRO A 418 8.50 -1.75 -36.97
C PRO A 418 9.84 -1.14 -36.58
N ARG A 419 10.66 -1.92 -35.85
CA ARG A 419 12.04 -1.55 -35.48
C ARG A 419 12.94 -1.31 -36.69
N GLU A 420 12.64 -1.91 -37.83
CA GLU A 420 13.52 -1.93 -39.02
C GLU A 420 13.42 -0.63 -39.81
N ASP A 421 12.20 -0.13 -40.05
CA ASP A 421 11.95 1.10 -40.83
C ASP A 421 12.32 2.40 -40.09
N VAL A 422 12.62 2.34 -38.78
CA VAL A 422 12.85 3.55 -37.96
C VAL A 422 14.07 4.35 -38.43
N LEU A 423 15.12 3.67 -38.90
CA LEU A 423 16.33 4.34 -39.39
C LEU A 423 16.08 5.02 -40.74
N GLU A 424 15.34 4.37 -41.65
CA GLU A 424 14.94 4.94 -42.95
C GLU A 424 14.11 6.22 -42.75
N PHE A 425 13.20 6.23 -41.78
CA PHE A 425 12.42 7.43 -41.43
C PHE A 425 13.33 8.61 -41.06
N PHE A 426 14.32 8.42 -40.17
CA PHE A 426 15.23 9.50 -39.80
C PHE A 426 16.21 9.87 -40.93
N GLU A 427 16.67 8.92 -41.74
CA GLU A 427 17.51 9.19 -42.91
C GLU A 427 16.76 10.04 -43.96
N SER A 428 15.45 9.80 -44.17
CA SER A 428 14.61 10.64 -45.04
C SER A 428 14.55 12.10 -44.58
N MET A 429 14.57 12.31 -43.26
CA MET A 429 14.62 13.63 -42.60
C MET A 429 16.04 14.25 -42.57
N GLY A 430 17.06 13.56 -43.11
CA GLY A 430 18.45 14.05 -43.18
C GLY A 430 19.35 13.66 -42.00
N PHE A 431 18.90 12.77 -41.11
CA PHE A 431 19.65 12.33 -39.93
C PHE A 431 20.10 10.88 -40.06
N ARG A 432 21.39 10.60 -39.85
CA ARG A 432 21.96 9.25 -39.98
C ARG A 432 22.59 8.76 -38.69
N CYS A 433 22.29 7.52 -38.31
CA CYS A 433 22.90 6.87 -37.15
C CYS A 433 24.36 6.46 -37.47
N PRO A 434 25.36 6.84 -36.65
CA PRO A 434 26.74 6.37 -36.81
C PRO A 434 26.87 4.88 -36.44
N GLU A 435 27.72 4.13 -37.15
CA GLU A 435 27.91 2.68 -36.96
C GLU A 435 28.30 2.25 -35.53
N ARG A 436 28.99 3.12 -34.78
CA ARG A 436 29.44 2.84 -33.40
C ARG A 436 28.46 3.30 -32.32
N LYS A 437 27.30 3.87 -32.68
CA LYS A 437 26.29 4.37 -31.73
C LYS A 437 25.14 3.36 -31.65
N GLY A 438 24.66 3.07 -30.44
CA GLY A 438 23.44 2.30 -30.24
C GLY A 438 22.23 3.03 -30.82
N VAL A 439 21.38 2.32 -31.57
CA VAL A 439 20.22 2.94 -32.24
C VAL A 439 19.27 3.59 -31.21
N ALA A 440 19.04 2.95 -30.06
CA ALA A 440 18.18 3.48 -29.01
C ALA A 440 18.69 4.80 -28.39
N ASP A 441 20.01 5.02 -28.36
CA ASP A 441 20.61 6.28 -27.92
C ASP A 441 20.45 7.35 -29.01
N PHE A 442 20.74 6.99 -30.27
CA PHE A 442 20.53 7.86 -31.44
C PHE A 442 19.09 8.37 -31.50
N LEU A 443 18.10 7.49 -31.34
CA LEU A 443 16.67 7.84 -31.37
C LEU A 443 16.25 8.83 -30.27
N GLN A 444 16.99 8.92 -29.17
CA GLN A 444 16.73 9.92 -28.13
C GLN A 444 17.52 11.21 -28.38
N GLU A 445 18.81 11.10 -28.69
CA GLU A 445 19.71 12.24 -28.94
C GLU A 445 19.31 13.03 -30.21
N VAL A 446 18.77 12.39 -31.25
CA VAL A 446 18.28 13.08 -32.48
C VAL A 446 17.09 14.02 -32.20
N THR A 447 16.37 13.81 -31.10
CA THR A 447 15.27 14.70 -30.66
C THR A 447 15.76 15.84 -29.77
N SER A 448 16.99 15.76 -29.25
CA SER A 448 17.59 16.77 -28.36
C SER A 448 18.19 17.92 -29.15
N LYS A 449 17.82 19.16 -28.79
CA LYS A 449 18.38 20.37 -29.38
C LYS A 449 19.91 20.52 -29.22
N LYS A 450 20.51 19.87 -28.21
CA LYS A 450 21.95 19.90 -27.98
C LYS A 450 22.70 18.98 -28.95
N ASP A 451 22.12 17.82 -29.23
CA ASP A 451 22.84 16.67 -29.77
C ASP A 451 22.47 16.41 -31.25
N GLN A 452 21.25 16.76 -31.68
CA GLN A 452 20.74 16.56 -33.05
C GLN A 452 21.70 16.99 -34.17
N LYS A 453 22.48 18.06 -33.98
CA LYS A 453 23.48 18.54 -34.97
C LYS A 453 24.52 17.47 -35.35
N GLN A 454 24.89 16.57 -34.42
CA GLN A 454 25.95 15.58 -34.64
C GLN A 454 25.55 14.48 -35.64
N TYR A 455 24.26 14.35 -35.95
CA TYR A 455 23.70 13.33 -36.84
C TYR A 455 23.32 13.84 -38.23
N TRP A 456 23.51 15.13 -38.50
CA TRP A 456 23.14 15.74 -39.77
C TRP A 456 23.99 15.17 -40.92
N ALA A 457 23.34 14.47 -41.85
CA ALA A 457 24.02 13.74 -42.92
C ALA A 457 24.20 14.58 -44.20
N ARG A 458 23.33 15.57 -44.44
CA ARG A 458 23.30 16.39 -45.65
C ARG A 458 24.37 17.48 -45.60
N ARG A 459 25.59 17.15 -46.04
CA ARG A 459 26.75 18.07 -46.00
C ARG A 459 26.57 19.34 -46.83
N ASP A 460 25.69 19.29 -47.83
CA ASP A 460 25.41 20.40 -48.75
C ASP A 460 24.36 21.39 -48.21
N GLU A 461 23.64 21.04 -47.14
CA GLU A 461 22.62 21.87 -46.49
C GLU A 461 23.07 22.33 -45.10
N PRO A 462 22.92 23.62 -44.74
CA PRO A 462 23.26 24.09 -43.40
C PRO A 462 22.28 23.55 -42.35
N TYR A 463 22.80 22.84 -41.36
CA TYR A 463 21.99 22.32 -40.24
C TYR A 463 21.15 23.40 -39.57
N THR A 464 19.84 23.15 -39.53
CA THR A 464 18.87 23.90 -38.73
C THR A 464 18.20 22.92 -37.76
N PHE A 465 17.92 23.35 -36.54
CA PHE A 465 17.25 22.49 -35.55
C PHE A 465 15.81 22.18 -35.98
N VAL A 466 15.52 20.90 -36.20
CA VAL A 466 14.19 20.38 -36.53
C VAL A 466 13.42 20.14 -35.23
N PRO A 467 12.32 20.87 -34.96
CA PRO A 467 11.48 20.67 -33.78
C PRO A 467 10.72 19.34 -33.81
N VAL A 468 10.39 18.80 -32.63
CA VAL A 468 9.58 17.58 -32.46
C VAL A 468 8.29 17.59 -33.30
N LYS A 469 7.63 18.75 -33.42
CA LYS A 469 6.40 18.92 -34.22
C LYS A 469 6.59 18.64 -35.71
N GLU A 470 7.76 18.97 -36.27
CA GLU A 470 8.06 18.70 -37.68
C GLU A 470 8.29 17.20 -37.90
N PHE A 471 9.00 16.51 -36.99
CA PHE A 471 9.10 15.05 -37.02
C PHE A 471 7.73 14.37 -36.90
N ALA A 472 6.88 14.78 -35.95
CA ALA A 472 5.53 14.22 -35.79
C ALA A 472 4.65 14.45 -37.04
N THR A 473 4.81 15.59 -37.71
CA THR A 473 4.10 15.90 -38.97
C THR A 473 4.64 15.07 -40.14
N ALA A 474 5.97 14.94 -40.26
CA ALA A 474 6.62 14.08 -41.23
C ALA A 474 6.21 12.61 -41.06
N PHE A 475 6.14 12.13 -39.81
CA PHE A 475 5.66 10.78 -39.50
C PHE A 475 4.23 10.54 -39.98
N LYS A 476 3.29 11.47 -39.76
CA LYS A 476 1.92 11.37 -40.30
C LYS A 476 1.89 11.26 -41.85
N SER A 477 2.91 11.77 -42.56
CA SER A 477 3.06 11.64 -44.01
C SER A 477 3.86 10.41 -44.49
N SER A 478 4.60 9.76 -43.59
CA SER A 478 5.43 8.58 -43.91
C SER A 478 4.58 7.39 -44.37
N HIS A 479 5.21 6.36 -44.93
CA HIS A 479 4.51 5.12 -45.29
C HIS A 479 3.84 4.48 -44.06
N THR A 480 4.62 4.30 -42.99
CA THR A 480 4.20 3.68 -41.73
C THR A 480 3.11 4.48 -41.02
N GLY A 481 3.23 5.81 -40.97
CA GLY A 481 2.22 6.68 -40.36
C GLY A 481 0.91 6.72 -41.15
N ARG A 482 0.96 6.71 -42.49
CA ARG A 482 -0.23 6.56 -43.33
C ARG A 482 -0.88 5.18 -43.19
N ALA A 483 -0.09 4.11 -43.06
CA ALA A 483 -0.62 2.76 -42.81
C ALA A 483 -1.39 2.71 -41.48
N ILE A 484 -0.81 3.23 -40.39
CA ILE A 484 -1.48 3.32 -39.08
C ILE A 484 -2.73 4.21 -39.15
N ALA A 485 -2.68 5.36 -39.84
CA ALA A 485 -3.83 6.23 -39.99
C ALA A 485 -4.99 5.56 -40.75
N ASN A 486 -4.69 4.82 -41.82
CA ASN A 486 -5.69 4.05 -42.57
C ASN A 486 -6.28 2.90 -41.73
N GLU A 487 -5.48 2.22 -40.92
CA GLU A 487 -5.94 1.14 -40.03
C GLU A 487 -6.75 1.66 -38.84
N LEU A 488 -6.42 2.85 -38.32
CA LEU A 488 -7.23 3.56 -37.32
C LEU A 488 -8.57 4.05 -37.87
N ALA A 489 -8.63 4.43 -39.15
CA ALA A 489 -9.85 4.90 -39.80
C ALA A 489 -10.91 3.78 -39.96
N VAL A 490 -10.50 2.51 -39.98
CA VAL A 490 -11.41 1.35 -39.99
C VAL A 490 -11.69 0.94 -38.53
N PRO A 491 -12.93 1.05 -38.01
CA PRO A 491 -13.24 0.62 -36.64
C PRO A 491 -12.94 -0.87 -36.43
N PHE A 492 -12.49 -1.22 -35.22
CA PHE A 492 -12.30 -2.63 -34.87
C PHE A 492 -13.65 -3.35 -34.80
N ASP A 493 -13.75 -4.50 -35.47
CA ASP A 493 -14.93 -5.36 -35.45
C ASP A 493 -15.07 -6.07 -34.09
N LYS A 494 -15.99 -5.58 -33.25
CA LYS A 494 -16.25 -6.13 -31.92
C LYS A 494 -16.58 -7.63 -31.92
N SER A 495 -17.07 -8.19 -33.03
CA SER A 495 -17.37 -9.63 -33.14
C SER A 495 -16.12 -10.53 -33.12
N LYS A 496 -14.95 -9.97 -33.47
CA LYS A 496 -13.65 -10.65 -33.37
C LYS A 496 -13.05 -10.64 -31.97
N SER A 497 -13.66 -9.91 -31.03
CA SER A 497 -13.20 -9.84 -29.64
C SER A 497 -13.61 -11.10 -28.90
N HIS A 498 -12.64 -11.91 -28.45
CA HIS A 498 -12.92 -13.08 -27.65
C HIS A 498 -13.54 -12.67 -26.29
N PRO A 499 -14.68 -13.22 -25.83
CA PRO A 499 -15.36 -12.77 -24.61
C PRO A 499 -14.48 -12.76 -23.36
N ALA A 500 -13.57 -13.72 -23.25
CA ALA A 500 -12.61 -13.83 -22.14
C ALA A 500 -11.34 -12.95 -22.27
N ALA A 501 -11.29 -12.01 -23.24
CA ALA A 501 -10.18 -11.07 -23.41
C ALA A 501 -10.28 -9.86 -22.46
N LEU A 502 -11.50 -9.42 -22.13
CA LEU A 502 -11.75 -8.22 -21.32
C LEU A 502 -12.42 -8.61 -19.99
N ASN A 503 -11.87 -8.16 -18.86
CA ASN A 503 -12.42 -8.44 -17.55
C ASN A 503 -13.50 -7.42 -17.18
N THR A 504 -14.74 -7.87 -17.01
CA THR A 504 -15.88 -7.04 -16.55
C THR A 504 -16.03 -7.05 -15.03
N THR A 505 -15.44 -8.03 -14.33
CA THR A 505 -15.48 -8.14 -12.87
C THR A 505 -14.39 -7.29 -12.22
N ARG A 506 -14.76 -6.54 -11.18
CA ARG A 506 -13.84 -5.64 -10.45
C ARG A 506 -12.75 -6.36 -9.65
N TYR A 507 -13.03 -7.58 -9.19
CA TYR A 507 -12.12 -8.40 -8.39
C TYR A 507 -12.01 -9.80 -8.99
N GLY A 508 -10.85 -10.43 -8.87
CA GLY A 508 -10.53 -11.69 -9.56
C GLY A 508 -11.01 -12.98 -8.88
N VAL A 509 -11.32 -12.93 -7.59
CA VAL A 509 -11.82 -14.06 -6.79
C VAL A 509 -12.96 -13.62 -5.88
N SER A 510 -13.63 -14.56 -5.22
CA SER A 510 -14.80 -14.23 -4.39
C SER A 510 -14.43 -13.39 -3.16
N CYS A 511 -15.39 -12.63 -2.64
CA CYS A 511 -15.21 -11.82 -1.43
C CYS A 511 -14.75 -12.67 -0.22
N LYS A 512 -15.17 -13.94 -0.14
CA LYS A 512 -14.77 -14.88 0.92
C LYS A 512 -13.30 -15.27 0.80
N GLU A 513 -12.80 -15.49 -0.42
CA GLU A 513 -11.41 -15.83 -0.69
C GLU A 513 -10.47 -14.64 -0.49
N LEU A 514 -10.87 -13.43 -0.91
CA LEU A 514 -10.12 -12.20 -0.63
C LEU A 514 -9.98 -11.94 0.88
N LEU A 515 -11.04 -12.17 1.64
CA LEU A 515 -11.00 -12.06 3.10
C LEU A 515 -10.07 -13.13 3.69
N LYS A 516 -10.18 -14.39 3.23
CA LYS A 516 -9.30 -15.48 3.68
C LYS A 516 -7.83 -15.20 3.40
N ALA A 517 -7.48 -14.75 2.19
CA ALA A 517 -6.11 -14.39 1.81
C ALA A 517 -5.54 -13.26 2.67
N ASN A 518 -6.36 -12.26 3.04
CA ASN A 518 -5.93 -11.19 3.95
C ASN A 518 -5.84 -11.63 5.42
N ILE A 519 -6.68 -12.58 5.87
CA ILE A 519 -6.54 -13.23 7.19
C ILE A 519 -5.22 -14.00 7.26
N ASP A 520 -4.96 -14.88 6.28
CA ASP A 520 -3.72 -15.67 6.19
C ASP A 520 -2.48 -14.75 6.22
N ARG A 521 -2.49 -13.67 5.42
CA ARG A 521 -1.38 -12.69 5.36
C ARG A 521 -1.21 -11.93 6.67
N GLU A 522 -2.28 -11.39 7.26
CA GLU A 522 -2.14 -10.60 8.50
C GLU A 522 -1.75 -11.49 9.69
N PHE A 523 -2.22 -12.74 9.75
CA PHE A 523 -1.78 -13.72 10.74
C PHE A 523 -0.28 -14.06 10.61
N LEU A 524 0.21 -14.27 9.38
CA LEU A 524 1.63 -14.47 9.10
C LEU A 524 2.47 -13.26 9.57
N LEU A 525 2.05 -12.04 9.24
CA LEU A 525 2.72 -10.81 9.67
C LEU A 525 2.69 -10.64 11.21
N MET A 526 1.59 -10.99 11.86
CA MET A 526 1.50 -10.99 13.33
C MET A 526 2.43 -12.01 13.98
N LYS A 527 2.62 -13.19 13.37
CA LYS A 527 3.57 -14.21 13.85
C LYS A 527 5.02 -13.74 13.71
N ARG A 528 5.38 -13.10 12.58
CA ARG A 528 6.73 -12.57 12.33
C ARG A 528 7.05 -11.37 13.22
N ASN A 529 6.13 -10.43 13.36
CA ASN A 529 6.26 -9.28 14.27
C ASN A 529 5.81 -9.60 15.70
N SER A 530 5.84 -10.87 16.12
CA SER A 530 5.43 -11.32 17.46
C SER A 530 6.21 -10.63 18.58
N PHE A 531 7.48 -10.29 18.34
CA PHE A 531 8.32 -9.50 19.26
C PHE A 531 7.63 -8.21 19.73
N VAL A 532 6.95 -7.47 18.82
CA VAL A 532 6.26 -6.21 19.16
C VAL A 532 5.12 -6.46 20.14
N TYR A 533 4.33 -7.51 19.93
CA TYR A 533 3.22 -7.88 20.80
C TYR A 533 3.69 -8.45 22.15
N ILE A 534 4.78 -9.22 22.16
CA ILE A 534 5.41 -9.73 23.39
C ILE A 534 5.96 -8.56 24.22
N PHE A 535 6.71 -7.64 23.60
CA PHE A 535 7.27 -6.46 24.28
C PHE A 535 6.17 -5.55 24.83
N ARG A 536 5.11 -5.29 24.06
CA ARG A 536 3.92 -4.53 24.50
C ARG A 536 3.24 -5.20 25.71
N THR A 537 3.07 -6.52 25.67
CA THR A 537 2.51 -7.29 26.80
C THR A 537 3.40 -7.16 28.03
N PHE A 538 4.72 -7.32 27.89
CA PHE A 538 5.69 -7.17 28.98
C PHE A 538 5.68 -5.75 29.57
N GLN A 539 5.66 -4.70 28.74
CA GLN A 539 5.56 -3.31 29.17
C GLN A 539 4.31 -3.09 30.04
N LEU A 540 3.16 -3.67 29.64
CA LEU A 540 1.93 -3.57 30.41
C LEU A 540 2.02 -4.31 31.77
N MET A 541 2.74 -5.44 31.85
CA MET A 541 3.01 -6.12 33.14
C MET A 541 3.91 -5.28 34.06
N VAL A 542 4.92 -4.59 33.51
CA VAL A 542 5.74 -3.67 34.33
C VAL A 542 4.88 -2.53 34.88
N VAL A 543 3.99 -1.96 34.06
CA VAL A 543 3.03 -0.93 34.51
C VAL A 543 2.04 -1.49 35.55
N SER A 544 1.58 -2.74 35.43
CA SER A 544 0.71 -3.35 36.45
C SER A 544 1.43 -3.57 37.78
N ILE A 545 2.72 -3.95 37.77
CA ILE A 545 3.57 -4.06 38.96
C ILE A 545 3.71 -2.71 39.67
N ILE A 546 3.97 -1.63 38.91
CA ILE A 546 4.05 -0.27 39.47
C ILE A 546 2.67 0.16 40.03
N THR A 547 1.58 -0.15 39.32
CA THR A 547 0.22 0.19 39.78
C THR A 547 -0.13 -0.52 41.10
N MET A 548 0.11 -1.83 41.19
CA MET A 548 -0.29 -2.63 42.35
C MET A 548 0.55 -2.32 43.60
N THR A 549 1.80 -1.88 43.43
CA THR A 549 2.68 -1.45 44.52
C THR A 549 2.40 -0.02 44.98
N LEU A 550 1.99 0.87 44.08
CA LEU A 550 1.58 2.24 44.41
C LEU A 550 0.25 2.28 45.18
N PHE A 551 -0.76 1.53 44.72
CA PHE A 551 -2.09 1.47 45.34
C PHE A 551 -2.26 0.26 46.26
N PHE A 552 -1.23 -0.10 47.03
CA PHE A 552 -1.20 -1.35 47.79
C PHE A 552 -2.22 -1.38 48.95
N ARG A 553 -3.01 -2.46 49.03
CA ARG A 553 -4.19 -2.58 49.93
C ARG A 553 -3.97 -2.21 51.40
N THR A 554 -2.76 -2.38 51.95
CA THR A 554 -2.50 -2.07 53.38
C THR A 554 -2.46 -0.58 53.69
N LYS A 555 -2.38 0.28 52.67
CA LYS A 555 -2.49 1.75 52.79
C LYS A 555 -3.86 2.28 52.33
N MET A 556 -4.67 1.47 51.66
CA MET A 556 -5.96 1.83 51.06
C MET A 556 -7.13 1.52 52.02
N LYS A 557 -7.41 2.41 52.97
CA LYS A 557 -8.57 2.28 53.89
C LYS A 557 -9.92 2.48 53.18
N ARG A 558 -11.03 2.23 53.86
CA ARG A 558 -12.41 2.32 53.30
C ARG A 558 -13.37 2.91 54.33
N ASP A 559 -12.96 4.00 54.97
CA ASP A 559 -13.64 4.56 56.13
C ASP A 559 -14.11 6.01 55.87
N THR A 560 -13.62 6.64 54.80
CA THR A 560 -13.89 8.04 54.46
C THR A 560 -14.24 8.21 52.98
N VAL A 561 -15.03 9.24 52.64
CA VAL A 561 -15.32 9.63 51.24
C VAL A 561 -14.03 9.95 50.46
N ALA A 562 -13.01 10.49 51.14
CA ALA A 562 -11.69 10.72 50.59
C ALA A 562 -10.99 9.42 50.13
N ASP A 563 -11.14 8.32 50.87
CA ASP A 563 -10.59 7.02 50.50
C ASP A 563 -11.23 6.48 49.22
N GLY A 564 -12.55 6.65 49.07
CA GLY A 564 -13.26 6.35 47.83
C GLY A 564 -12.66 7.11 46.64
N GLY A 565 -12.24 8.36 46.84
CA GLY A 565 -11.49 9.16 45.87
C GLY A 565 -10.15 8.54 45.45
N LEU A 566 -9.45 7.86 46.36
CA LEU A 566 -8.18 7.20 46.11
C LEU A 566 -8.36 5.93 45.26
N TYR A 567 -9.37 5.11 45.57
CA TYR A 567 -9.75 3.95 44.74
C TYR A 567 -10.25 4.37 43.35
N MET A 568 -11.04 5.46 43.25
CA MET A 568 -11.44 6.04 41.97
C MET A 568 -10.23 6.50 41.13
N GLY A 569 -9.18 7.01 41.78
CA GLY A 569 -7.91 7.36 41.14
C GLY A 569 -7.17 6.14 40.58
N ALA A 570 -7.14 5.03 41.32
CA ALA A 570 -6.57 3.77 40.85
C ALA A 570 -7.32 3.23 39.62
N LEU A 571 -8.66 3.27 39.63
CA LEU A 571 -9.48 2.87 38.49
C LEU A 571 -9.29 3.79 37.27
N PHE A 572 -9.25 5.10 37.47
CA PHE A 572 -8.96 6.07 36.40
C PHE A 572 -7.59 5.82 35.76
N PHE A 573 -6.56 5.58 36.59
CA PHE A 573 -5.21 5.25 36.11
C PHE A 573 -5.20 3.94 35.31
N GLY A 574 -5.94 2.92 35.74
CA GLY A 574 -6.06 1.65 35.01
C GLY A 574 -6.75 1.80 33.65
N VAL A 575 -7.87 2.53 33.58
CA VAL A 575 -8.53 2.86 32.30
C VAL A 575 -7.58 3.65 31.40
N LEU A 576 -6.88 4.64 31.95
CA LEU A 576 -5.92 5.47 31.21
C LEU A 576 -4.78 4.61 30.61
N MET A 577 -4.14 3.75 31.40
CA MET A 577 -3.04 2.90 30.92
C MET A 577 -3.48 1.89 29.86
N ILE A 578 -4.65 1.27 30.02
CA ILE A 578 -5.23 0.38 28.99
C ILE A 578 -5.60 1.15 27.72
N MET A 579 -6.01 2.42 27.83
CA MET A 579 -6.23 3.28 26.67
C MET A 579 -4.91 3.67 25.98
N PHE A 580 -3.86 4.07 26.71
CA PHE A 580 -2.55 4.41 26.12
C PHE A 580 -1.90 3.25 25.36
N ASN A 581 -2.09 2.01 25.82
CA ASN A 581 -1.57 0.80 25.18
C ASN A 581 -1.97 0.67 23.68
N GLY A 582 -3.16 1.14 23.31
CA GLY A 582 -3.63 1.15 21.92
C GLY A 582 -2.88 2.10 20.98
N PHE A 583 -2.11 3.08 21.50
CA PHE A 583 -1.36 4.05 20.69
C PHE A 583 -0.37 3.38 19.72
N THR A 584 0.17 2.22 20.10
CA THR A 584 1.08 1.41 19.27
C THR A 584 0.47 0.96 17.93
N GLU A 585 -0.86 0.81 17.87
CA GLU A 585 -1.58 0.42 16.65
C GLU A 585 -1.49 1.46 15.54
N MET A 586 -1.40 2.74 15.91
CA MET A 586 -1.30 3.86 14.98
C MET A 586 -0.04 3.75 14.12
N ALA A 587 1.10 3.49 14.76
CA ALA A 587 2.39 3.38 14.08
C ALA A 587 2.43 2.19 13.11
N MET A 588 2.01 1.00 13.57
CA MET A 588 1.90 -0.20 12.73
C MET A 588 0.93 -0.02 11.55
N THR A 589 -0.12 0.78 11.73
CA THR A 589 -1.05 1.10 10.63
C THR A 589 -0.37 1.95 9.57
N VAL A 590 0.27 3.06 9.97
CA VAL A 590 0.91 4.02 9.05
C VAL A 590 1.94 3.35 8.13
N PHE A 591 2.82 2.50 8.66
CA PHE A 591 3.85 1.81 7.86
C PHE A 591 3.26 0.89 6.78
N LYS A 592 2.09 0.27 7.02
CA LYS A 592 1.42 -0.62 6.04
C LYS A 592 0.65 0.11 4.94
N LEU A 593 0.37 1.42 5.09
CA LEU A 593 -0.51 2.15 4.19
C LEU A 593 0.00 2.29 2.74
N PRO A 594 1.29 2.57 2.45
CA PRO A 594 1.75 2.73 1.07
C PRO A 594 1.52 1.47 0.21
N VAL A 595 1.84 0.29 0.76
CA VAL A 595 1.61 -0.99 0.08
C VAL A 595 0.12 -1.31 -0.04
N PHE A 596 -0.67 -1.00 0.99
CA PHE A 596 -2.13 -1.11 0.92
C PHE A 596 -2.71 -0.28 -0.24
N PHE A 597 -2.27 0.98 -0.43
CA PHE A 597 -2.76 1.80 -1.54
C PHE A 597 -2.33 1.26 -2.90
N LYS A 598 -1.06 0.85 -3.08
CA LYS A 598 -0.60 0.15 -4.29
C LYS A 598 -1.52 -1.03 -4.66
N GLN A 599 -1.76 -1.94 -3.71
CA GLN A 599 -2.55 -3.16 -3.94
C GLN A 599 -4.04 -2.88 -4.13
N ARG A 600 -4.61 -1.93 -3.39
CA ARG A 600 -6.00 -1.46 -3.55
C ARG A 600 -6.22 -0.87 -4.94
N ASP A 601 -5.29 -0.04 -5.39
CA ASP A 601 -5.40 0.67 -6.68
C ASP A 601 -5.15 -0.27 -7.86
N LEU A 602 -4.46 -1.41 -7.63
CA LEU A 602 -4.35 -2.55 -8.54
C LEU A 602 -5.54 -3.53 -8.44
N LEU A 603 -6.59 -3.16 -7.69
CA LEU A 603 -7.80 -3.97 -7.48
C LEU A 603 -7.53 -5.39 -6.94
N PHE A 604 -6.48 -5.58 -6.13
CA PHE A 604 -6.22 -6.87 -5.48
C PHE A 604 -7.32 -7.20 -4.45
N PHE A 605 -7.72 -6.23 -3.64
CA PHE A 605 -8.79 -6.40 -2.65
C PHE A 605 -9.44 -5.06 -2.27
N PRO A 606 -10.72 -5.07 -1.82
CA PRO A 606 -11.38 -3.88 -1.27
C PRO A 606 -10.86 -3.53 0.14
N ALA A 607 -11.01 -2.27 0.54
CA ALA A 607 -10.51 -1.78 1.83
C ALA A 607 -11.04 -2.58 3.05
N TRP A 608 -12.30 -3.03 3.01
CA TRP A 608 -12.90 -3.81 4.11
C TRP A 608 -12.20 -5.16 4.33
N ALA A 609 -11.67 -5.79 3.26
CA ALA A 609 -10.97 -7.07 3.35
C ALA A 609 -9.61 -6.94 4.07
N TYR A 610 -9.07 -5.72 4.17
CA TYR A 610 -7.88 -5.38 4.96
C TYR A 610 -8.22 -4.95 6.40
N THR A 611 -9.29 -4.15 6.58
CA THR A 611 -9.66 -3.62 7.92
C THR A 611 -10.29 -4.66 8.83
N ILE A 612 -11.05 -5.62 8.29
CA ILE A 612 -11.70 -6.65 9.13
C ILE A 612 -10.67 -7.59 9.78
N PRO A 613 -9.69 -8.19 9.05
CA PRO A 613 -8.69 -9.07 9.68
C PRO A 613 -7.80 -8.35 10.70
N SER A 614 -7.39 -7.11 10.40
CA SER A 614 -6.55 -6.31 11.31
C SER A 614 -7.25 -5.89 12.61
N TRP A 615 -8.59 -5.93 12.66
CA TRP A 615 -9.36 -5.84 13.90
C TRP A 615 -9.53 -7.20 14.58
N ILE A 616 -10.10 -8.20 13.88
CA ILE A 616 -10.50 -9.48 14.48
C ILE A 616 -9.31 -10.26 15.05
N LEU A 617 -8.20 -10.35 14.33
CA LEU A 617 -7.03 -11.15 14.75
C LEU A 617 -6.37 -10.62 16.02
N LYS A 618 -6.63 -9.35 16.39
CA LYS A 618 -6.08 -8.73 17.60
C LYS A 618 -6.95 -8.93 18.84
N ILE A 619 -8.15 -9.46 18.71
CA ILE A 619 -9.03 -9.77 19.84
C ILE A 619 -8.34 -10.73 20.84
N PRO A 620 -7.79 -11.90 20.44
CA PRO A 620 -7.11 -12.82 21.36
C PRO A 620 -5.92 -12.18 22.11
N ILE A 621 -5.16 -11.29 21.46
CA ILE A 621 -4.03 -10.60 22.11
C ILE A 621 -4.55 -9.69 23.23
N THR A 622 -5.65 -8.96 23.01
CA THR A 622 -6.22 -8.10 24.06
C THR A 622 -6.75 -8.88 25.26
N PHE A 623 -7.19 -10.14 25.10
CA PHE A 623 -7.53 -11.02 26.22
C PHE A 623 -6.33 -11.29 27.14
N ILE A 624 -5.14 -11.50 26.55
CA ILE A 624 -3.89 -11.74 27.28
C ILE A 624 -3.40 -10.45 27.96
N GLU A 625 -3.30 -9.35 27.21
CA GLU A 625 -2.83 -8.05 27.71
C GLU A 625 -3.66 -7.55 28.91
N VAL A 626 -4.97 -7.43 28.73
CA VAL A 626 -5.88 -6.96 29.80
C VAL A 626 -5.99 -8.01 30.91
N GLY A 627 -5.85 -9.29 30.56
CA GLY A 627 -5.89 -10.40 31.52
C GLY A 627 -4.83 -10.24 32.58
N GLY A 628 -3.55 -10.20 32.17
CA GLY A 628 -2.45 -10.03 33.12
C GLY A 628 -2.54 -8.74 33.94
N TYR A 629 -2.93 -7.62 33.32
CA TYR A 629 -3.13 -6.37 34.05
C TYR A 629 -4.17 -6.50 35.18
N VAL A 630 -5.34 -7.08 34.88
CA VAL A 630 -6.43 -7.22 35.86
C VAL A 630 -6.13 -8.29 36.91
N PHE A 631 -5.62 -9.46 36.50
CA PHE A 631 -5.26 -10.54 37.45
C PHE A 631 -4.17 -10.09 38.44
N MET A 632 -3.18 -9.31 38.02
CA MET A 632 -2.12 -8.81 38.91
C MET A 632 -2.61 -7.68 39.83
N THR A 633 -3.41 -6.73 39.33
CA THR A 633 -3.77 -5.54 40.11
C THR A 633 -4.95 -5.76 41.07
N TYR A 634 -5.96 -6.54 40.69
CA TYR A 634 -7.30 -6.45 41.30
C TYR A 634 -7.31 -6.74 42.82
N TYR A 635 -6.79 -7.91 43.22
CA TYR A 635 -6.77 -8.34 44.62
C TYR A 635 -5.64 -7.71 45.45
N VAL A 636 -4.60 -7.19 44.79
CA VAL A 636 -3.44 -6.54 45.44
C VAL A 636 -3.74 -5.10 45.82
N ILE A 637 -4.47 -4.37 44.97
CA ILE A 637 -5.04 -3.06 45.29
C ILE A 637 -6.18 -3.21 46.31
N GLY A 638 -6.90 -4.32 46.25
CA GLY A 638 -8.00 -4.62 47.17
C GLY A 638 -9.30 -3.98 46.72
N PHE A 639 -9.72 -4.20 45.48
CA PHE A 639 -11.10 -3.94 45.05
C PHE A 639 -12.11 -4.91 45.70
N ASP A 640 -13.40 -4.80 45.41
CA ASP A 640 -14.43 -5.68 45.98
C ASP A 640 -14.21 -7.15 45.57
N PRO A 641 -14.11 -8.11 46.52
CA PRO A 641 -13.71 -9.49 46.20
C PRO A 641 -14.78 -10.30 45.44
N ASN A 642 -15.95 -9.74 45.11
CA ASN A 642 -16.99 -10.42 44.37
C ASN A 642 -16.58 -10.73 42.92
N ALA A 643 -16.55 -12.02 42.57
CA ALA A 643 -16.19 -12.51 41.23
C ALA A 643 -17.00 -11.86 40.09
N SER A 644 -18.28 -11.50 40.32
CA SER A 644 -19.09 -10.79 39.31
C SER A 644 -18.50 -9.42 38.97
N ARG A 645 -17.97 -8.69 39.96
CA ARG A 645 -17.36 -7.35 39.76
C ARG A 645 -15.99 -7.46 39.10
N PHE A 646 -15.22 -8.49 39.46
CA PHE A 646 -13.97 -8.85 38.78
C PHE A 646 -14.19 -9.06 37.27
N PHE A 647 -15.12 -9.95 36.89
CA PHE A 647 -15.40 -10.21 35.46
C PHE A 647 -15.99 -9.00 34.74
N LYS A 648 -16.81 -8.19 35.42
CA LYS A 648 -17.31 -6.92 34.87
C LYS A 648 -16.21 -5.91 34.58
N GLN A 649 -15.24 -5.76 35.48
CA GLN A 649 -14.07 -4.90 35.27
C GLN A 649 -13.18 -5.42 34.14
N TYR A 650 -12.92 -6.73 34.10
CA TYR A 650 -12.17 -7.37 33.03
C TYR A 650 -12.82 -7.13 31.65
N LEU A 651 -14.12 -7.44 31.51
CA LEU A 651 -14.87 -7.28 30.27
C LEU A 651 -14.92 -5.83 29.78
N LEU A 652 -15.06 -4.87 30.70
CA LEU A 652 -15.04 -3.45 30.37
C LEU A 652 -13.66 -3.00 29.87
N LEU A 653 -12.57 -3.42 30.52
CA LEU A 653 -11.21 -3.09 30.10
C LEU A 653 -10.81 -3.75 28.77
N LEU A 654 -11.35 -4.93 28.44
CA LEU A 654 -11.23 -5.52 27.09
C LEU A 654 -11.86 -4.62 26.03
N ALA A 655 -13.08 -4.13 26.27
CA ALA A 655 -13.76 -3.22 25.36
C ALA A 655 -13.01 -1.88 25.23
N ILE A 656 -12.42 -1.36 26.32
CA ILE A 656 -11.61 -0.12 26.28
C ILE A 656 -10.32 -0.31 25.46
N ASN A 657 -9.61 -1.45 25.60
CA ASN A 657 -8.40 -1.74 24.79
C ASN A 657 -8.76 -1.82 23.29
N GLN A 658 -9.84 -2.51 22.95
CA GLN A 658 -10.33 -2.60 21.57
C GLN A 658 -10.81 -1.25 21.00
N MET A 659 -11.53 -0.45 21.80
CA MET A 659 -11.97 0.90 21.43
C MET A 659 -10.78 1.81 21.16
N SER A 660 -9.79 1.81 22.06
CA SER A 660 -8.54 2.55 21.90
C SER A 660 -7.79 2.13 20.63
N SER A 661 -7.62 0.83 20.43
CA SER A 661 -6.97 0.29 19.24
C SER A 661 -7.70 0.70 17.95
N ALA A 662 -9.04 0.78 17.96
CA ALA A 662 -9.82 1.22 16.81
C ALA A 662 -9.65 2.71 16.50
N ILE A 663 -9.69 3.61 17.50
CA ILE A 663 -9.48 5.05 17.28
C ILE A 663 -8.06 5.34 16.79
N PHE A 664 -7.04 4.65 17.30
CA PHE A 664 -5.65 4.85 16.85
C PHE A 664 -5.37 4.33 15.44
N ARG A 665 -6.01 3.23 15.00
CA ARG A 665 -6.02 2.83 13.58
C ARG A 665 -6.71 3.87 12.71
N PHE A 666 -7.86 4.39 13.15
CA PHE A 666 -8.60 5.43 12.44
C PHE A 666 -7.78 6.71 12.24
N ILE A 667 -7.11 7.19 13.30
CA ILE A 667 -6.17 8.33 13.22
C ILE A 667 -5.04 8.01 12.23
N GLY A 668 -4.46 6.80 12.29
CA GLY A 668 -3.44 6.34 11.33
C GLY A 668 -3.91 6.40 9.87
N GLY A 669 -5.13 5.93 9.58
CA GLY A 669 -5.72 5.91 8.23
C GLY A 669 -6.05 7.29 7.65
N ILE A 670 -6.40 8.26 8.51
CA ILE A 670 -6.62 9.67 8.13
C ILE A 670 -5.28 10.40 7.96
N ALA A 671 -4.42 10.38 8.96
CA ALA A 671 -3.26 11.26 8.97
C ALA A 671 -2.09 10.76 8.11
N ARG A 672 -1.96 9.43 7.91
CA ARG A 672 -1.01 8.72 7.00
C ARG A 672 0.48 9.03 7.15
N ASN A 673 0.84 9.96 8.02
CA ASN A 673 2.20 10.38 8.32
C ASN A 673 2.36 10.34 9.83
N MET A 674 3.42 9.66 10.30
CA MET A 674 3.67 9.40 11.73
C MET A 674 3.63 10.67 12.59
N ILE A 675 4.15 11.79 12.09
CA ILE A 675 4.24 13.05 12.83
C ILE A 675 2.84 13.63 13.06
N VAL A 676 2.02 13.70 12.00
CA VAL A 676 0.64 14.20 12.08
C VAL A 676 -0.22 13.27 12.95
N CYS A 677 -0.04 11.96 12.81
CA CYS A 677 -0.66 10.94 13.65
C CYS A 677 -0.37 11.19 15.14
N ASN A 678 0.92 11.33 15.51
CA ASN A 678 1.34 11.57 16.90
C ASN A 678 0.74 12.84 17.51
N VAL A 679 0.67 13.94 16.74
CA VAL A 679 0.10 15.21 17.22
C VAL A 679 -1.41 15.07 17.48
N ILE A 680 -2.16 14.51 16.53
CA ILE A 680 -3.61 14.30 16.67
C ILE A 680 -3.91 13.33 17.81
N ALA A 681 -3.19 12.22 17.90
CA ALA A 681 -3.33 11.22 18.95
C ALA A 681 -3.07 11.78 20.35
N SER A 682 -1.99 12.54 20.52
CA SER A 682 -1.64 13.16 21.82
C SER A 682 -2.67 14.20 22.23
N PHE A 683 -3.15 15.02 21.29
CA PHE A 683 -4.20 16.00 21.54
C PHE A 683 -5.53 15.33 21.93
N MET A 684 -5.96 14.31 21.18
CA MET A 684 -7.20 13.56 21.46
C MET A 684 -7.13 12.85 22.82
N LEU A 685 -5.99 12.25 23.18
CA LEU A 685 -5.77 11.67 24.51
C LEU A 685 -5.92 12.70 25.63
N LEU A 686 -5.33 13.89 25.48
CA LEU A 686 -5.44 14.97 26.46
C LEU A 686 -6.89 15.45 26.61
N VAL A 687 -7.61 15.62 25.49
CA VAL A 687 -9.04 15.99 25.48
C VAL A 687 -9.89 14.93 26.18
N PHE A 688 -9.68 13.64 25.90
CA PHE A 688 -10.39 12.55 26.57
C PHE A 688 -10.05 12.43 28.06
N MET A 689 -8.80 12.68 28.44
CA MET A 689 -8.33 12.67 29.83
C MET A 689 -9.02 13.77 30.66
N VAL A 690 -9.10 14.99 30.13
CA VAL A 690 -9.78 16.12 30.80
C VAL A 690 -11.30 15.93 30.85
N LEU A 691 -11.91 15.49 29.73
CA LEU A 691 -13.36 15.32 29.60
C LEU A 691 -13.88 13.96 30.10
N GLY A 692 -13.01 13.11 30.67
CA GLY A 692 -13.36 11.79 31.20
C GLY A 692 -14.11 11.81 32.54
N GLY A 693 -14.37 12.99 33.13
CA GLY A 693 -15.17 13.16 34.36
C GLY A 693 -14.42 12.98 35.68
N PHE A 694 -13.22 12.38 35.69
CA PHE A 694 -12.42 12.22 36.91
C PHE A 694 -11.64 13.48 37.30
N ILE A 695 -10.96 14.12 36.33
CA ILE A 695 -10.18 15.34 36.54
C ILE A 695 -11.12 16.54 36.71
N LEU A 696 -12.04 16.71 35.75
CA LEU A 696 -13.04 17.77 35.77
C LEU A 696 -14.42 17.15 36.02
N VAL A 697 -14.95 17.40 37.23
CA VAL A 697 -16.29 16.97 37.64
C VAL A 697 -17.34 17.54 36.67
N ARG A 698 -18.26 16.70 36.19
CA ARG A 698 -19.29 17.02 35.19
C ARG A 698 -20.01 18.35 35.46
N GLU A 699 -20.38 18.62 36.71
CA GLU A 699 -21.14 19.82 37.12
C GLU A 699 -20.31 21.12 37.05
N LYS A 700 -18.97 21.01 37.07
CA LYS A 700 -18.06 22.14 36.91
C LYS A 700 -17.81 22.48 35.43
N ILE A 701 -18.22 21.64 34.49
CA ILE A 701 -18.11 21.88 33.05
C ILE A 701 -19.16 22.94 32.64
N LYS A 702 -18.71 24.03 31.99
CA LYS A 702 -19.63 25.07 31.50
C LYS A 702 -20.61 24.49 30.49
N LYS A 703 -21.88 24.93 30.53
CA LYS A 703 -22.98 24.39 29.71
C LYS A 703 -22.68 24.33 28.20
N TRP A 704 -21.93 25.29 27.65
CA TRP A 704 -21.56 25.31 26.23
C TRP A 704 -20.45 24.30 25.84
N TRP A 705 -19.74 23.69 26.81
CA TRP A 705 -18.70 22.67 26.59
C TRP A 705 -19.14 21.25 27.02
N ILE A 706 -20.35 21.11 27.60
CA ILE A 706 -20.83 19.82 28.14
C ILE A 706 -20.97 18.72 27.09
N TRP A 707 -21.15 19.07 25.81
CA TRP A 707 -21.20 18.10 24.70
C TRP A 707 -19.91 17.28 24.59
N GLY A 708 -18.75 17.86 24.91
CA GLY A 708 -17.47 17.16 24.87
C GLY A 708 -17.36 16.04 25.91
N TYR A 709 -18.01 16.21 27.07
CA TYR A 709 -18.15 15.15 28.08
C TYR A 709 -19.00 13.98 27.55
N TRP A 710 -20.09 14.28 26.82
CA TRP A 710 -20.98 13.27 26.25
C TRP A 710 -20.42 12.53 25.03
N ILE A 711 -19.48 13.14 24.30
CA ILE A 711 -18.77 12.53 23.15
C ILE A 711 -17.47 11.81 23.59
N SER A 712 -16.96 12.06 24.79
CA SER A 712 -15.75 11.40 25.28
C SER A 712 -16.02 9.91 25.59
N PRO A 713 -15.32 8.95 24.93
CA PRO A 713 -15.42 7.53 25.29
C PRO A 713 -14.91 7.28 26.72
N MET A 714 -13.93 8.07 27.18
CA MET A 714 -13.36 7.99 28.53
C MET A 714 -14.42 8.24 29.62
N MET A 715 -15.41 9.10 29.36
CA MET A 715 -16.51 9.38 30.31
C MET A 715 -17.33 8.12 30.61
N TYR A 716 -17.73 7.39 29.57
CA TYR A 716 -18.51 6.15 29.69
C TYR A 716 -17.70 5.04 30.36
N ALA A 717 -16.41 4.92 30.01
CA ALA A 717 -15.48 3.99 30.64
C ALA A 717 -15.31 4.28 32.14
N GLN A 718 -15.04 5.54 32.51
CA GLN A 718 -14.84 5.96 33.89
C GLN A 718 -16.10 5.76 34.75
N ASN A 719 -17.26 6.17 34.24
CA ASN A 719 -18.53 5.99 34.95
C ASN A 719 -18.82 4.49 35.16
N ALA A 720 -18.68 3.65 34.13
CA ALA A 720 -18.96 2.22 34.23
C ALA A 720 -18.02 1.48 35.21
N ILE A 721 -16.70 1.75 35.14
CA ILE A 721 -15.75 1.07 36.04
C ILE A 721 -15.93 1.52 37.50
N THR A 722 -16.22 2.81 37.71
CA THR A 722 -16.37 3.38 39.06
C THR A 722 -17.65 2.90 39.72
N VAL A 723 -18.77 2.85 38.99
CA VAL A 723 -20.05 2.30 39.48
C VAL A 723 -19.93 0.80 39.81
N ASN A 724 -19.14 0.04 39.04
CA ASN A 724 -18.92 -1.38 39.30
C ASN A 724 -18.18 -1.65 40.62
N GLU A 725 -17.23 -0.80 41.03
CA GLU A 725 -16.53 -0.93 42.31
C GLU A 725 -17.32 -0.29 43.47
N MET A 726 -17.73 0.98 43.34
CA MET A 726 -18.30 1.77 44.43
C MET A 726 -19.67 1.26 44.89
N LEU A 727 -20.42 0.50 44.07
CA LEU A 727 -21.63 -0.20 44.53
C LEU A 727 -21.33 -1.55 45.21
N GLY A 728 -20.07 -1.84 45.54
CA GLY A 728 -19.57 -3.07 46.18
C GLY A 728 -20.09 -3.29 47.59
N HIS A 729 -20.09 -4.55 48.04
CA HIS A 729 -20.36 -4.87 49.45
C HIS A 729 -19.32 -4.21 50.37
N SER A 730 -18.09 -4.12 49.87
CA SER A 730 -16.95 -3.37 50.44
C SER A 730 -17.24 -1.90 50.75
N TRP A 731 -18.22 -1.29 50.07
CA TRP A 731 -18.58 0.12 50.15
C TRP A 731 -19.99 0.35 50.74
N GLY A 732 -20.62 -0.72 51.25
CA GLY A 732 -21.99 -0.71 51.81
C GLY A 732 -22.10 -0.13 53.22
N LYS A 733 -21.02 0.36 53.84
CA LYS A 733 -21.06 1.04 55.13
C LYS A 733 -21.90 2.33 55.03
N ILE A 734 -22.59 2.70 56.11
CA ILE A 734 -23.27 3.99 56.28
C ILE A 734 -22.50 4.73 57.37
N LEU A 735 -22.01 5.94 57.08
CA LEU A 735 -21.19 6.71 58.03
C LEU A 735 -22.04 7.54 59.01
N ASP A 736 -23.07 8.24 58.51
CA ASP A 736 -23.96 9.10 59.30
C ASP A 736 -25.44 8.81 59.00
N SER A 737 -26.14 8.14 59.92
CA SER A 737 -27.57 7.82 59.77
C SER A 737 -28.50 9.04 59.85
N THR A 738 -27.99 10.20 60.27
CA THR A 738 -28.74 11.43 60.52
C THR A 738 -28.77 12.42 59.36
N ALA A 739 -27.90 12.26 58.35
CA ALA A 739 -27.82 13.18 57.20
C ALA A 739 -28.31 12.56 55.87
N SER A 740 -28.09 11.26 55.66
CA SER A 740 -28.66 10.52 54.52
C SER A 740 -28.54 9.00 54.73
N ASN A 741 -29.60 8.24 54.43
CA ASN A 741 -29.58 6.77 54.45
C ASN A 741 -28.85 6.16 53.22
N GLU A 742 -27.77 6.81 52.76
CA GLU A 742 -27.02 6.41 51.58
C GLU A 742 -25.72 5.69 51.97
N THR A 743 -25.30 4.72 51.16
CA THR A 743 -24.04 4.02 51.38
C THR A 743 -22.85 4.93 51.05
N LEU A 744 -21.72 4.68 51.72
CA LEU A 744 -20.44 5.36 51.50
C LEU A 744 -20.05 5.39 50.02
N GLY A 745 -20.28 4.30 49.30
CA GLY A 745 -20.07 4.22 47.86
C GLY A 745 -20.92 5.21 47.04
N VAL A 746 -22.22 5.36 47.37
CA VAL A 746 -23.12 6.32 46.68
C VAL A 746 -22.73 7.77 47.01
N GLN A 747 -22.37 8.05 48.26
CA GLN A 747 -21.86 9.36 48.67
C GLN A 747 -20.56 9.72 47.91
N ALA A 748 -19.63 8.76 47.76
CA ALA A 748 -18.40 8.94 47.00
C ALA A 748 -18.65 9.17 45.50
N LEU A 749 -19.59 8.44 44.88
CA LEU A 749 -20.00 8.64 43.49
C LEU A 749 -20.56 10.05 43.27
N LYS A 750 -21.49 10.50 44.12
CA LYS A 750 -22.08 11.86 44.06
C LYS A 750 -21.05 12.96 44.27
N ALA A 751 -20.13 12.81 45.23
CA ALA A 751 -19.07 13.79 45.50
C ALA A 751 -18.13 14.02 44.30
N ARG A 752 -18.04 13.07 43.37
CA ARG A 752 -17.29 13.18 42.11
C ARG A 752 -18.16 13.45 40.88
N GLY A 753 -19.47 13.63 41.04
CA GLY A 753 -20.41 13.84 39.93
C GLY A 753 -20.59 12.62 39.00
N VAL A 754 -20.28 11.42 39.50
CA VAL A 754 -20.51 10.15 38.81
C VAL A 754 -21.94 9.69 39.05
N PHE A 755 -22.60 9.15 38.02
CA PHE A 755 -23.97 8.66 38.15
C PHE A 755 -24.04 7.43 39.08
N PRO A 756 -24.85 7.43 40.16
CA PRO A 756 -24.84 6.35 41.14
C PRO A 756 -25.64 5.10 40.74
N GLU A 757 -26.30 5.10 39.58
CA GLU A 757 -27.25 4.05 39.20
C GLU A 757 -26.52 2.87 38.52
N ALA A 758 -26.77 1.63 38.97
CA ALA A 758 -26.08 0.43 38.47
C ALA A 758 -26.19 0.20 36.94
N LYS A 759 -27.23 0.75 36.29
CA LYS A 759 -27.42 0.69 34.83
C LYS A 759 -26.29 1.34 34.03
N TRP A 760 -25.55 2.29 34.62
CA TRP A 760 -24.44 2.98 33.94
C TRP A 760 -23.26 2.08 33.59
N TYR A 761 -23.10 0.94 34.28
CA TYR A 761 -22.15 -0.10 33.86
C TYR A 761 -22.48 -0.61 32.44
N TRP A 762 -23.73 -1.01 32.21
CA TRP A 762 -24.17 -1.56 30.91
C TRP A 762 -24.24 -0.48 29.83
N ILE A 763 -24.65 0.75 30.17
CA ILE A 763 -24.60 1.89 29.24
C ILE A 763 -23.16 2.14 28.79
N GLY A 764 -22.20 2.17 29.72
CA GLY A 764 -20.81 2.41 29.37
C GLY A 764 -20.17 1.26 28.57
N PHE A 765 -20.49 0.01 28.90
CA PHE A 765 -20.07 -1.15 28.11
C PHE A 765 -20.64 -1.12 26.69
N ALA A 766 -21.95 -0.88 26.53
CA ALA A 766 -22.60 -0.75 25.23
C ALA A 766 -22.02 0.42 24.41
N ALA A 767 -21.72 1.56 25.07
CA ALA A 767 -21.04 2.68 24.43
C ALA A 767 -19.65 2.30 23.91
N MET A 768 -18.86 1.51 24.66
CA MET A 768 -17.55 1.02 24.17
C MET A 768 -17.70 0.15 22.92
N ILE A 769 -18.66 -0.76 22.88
CA ILE A 769 -18.96 -1.55 21.67
C ILE A 769 -19.38 -0.65 20.50
N GLY A 770 -20.22 0.35 20.77
CA GLY A 770 -20.60 1.37 19.77
C GLY A 770 -19.40 2.12 19.20
N TYR A 771 -18.46 2.58 20.04
CA TYR A 771 -17.23 3.24 19.60
C TYR A 771 -16.29 2.30 18.83
N ILE A 772 -16.17 1.02 19.20
CA ILE A 772 -15.40 0.03 18.44
C ILE A 772 -15.94 -0.09 17.02
N LEU A 773 -17.26 -0.26 16.87
CA LEU A 773 -17.90 -0.38 15.55
C LEU A 773 -17.76 0.92 14.75
N LEU A 774 -18.00 2.07 15.40
CA LEU A 774 -17.89 3.40 14.78
C LEU A 774 -16.47 3.66 14.25
N PHE A 775 -15.43 3.50 15.08
CA PHE A 775 -14.06 3.82 14.65
C PHE A 775 -13.52 2.82 13.62
N ASN A 776 -13.87 1.53 13.70
CA ASN A 776 -13.50 0.58 12.63
C ASN A 776 -14.24 0.89 11.31
N ALA A 777 -15.53 1.23 11.35
CA ALA A 777 -16.26 1.65 10.16
C ALA A 777 -15.69 2.94 9.55
N LEU A 778 -15.41 3.95 10.38
CA LEU A 778 -14.76 5.20 9.95
C LEU A 778 -13.34 4.96 9.40
N PHE A 779 -12.59 3.98 9.93
CA PHE A 779 -11.31 3.56 9.37
C PHE A 779 -11.46 2.92 7.98
N THR A 780 -12.41 2.00 7.79
CA THR A 780 -12.73 1.44 6.46
C THR A 780 -13.17 2.54 5.48
N LEU A 781 -14.00 3.49 5.92
CA LEU A 781 -14.43 4.63 5.12
C LEU A 781 -13.27 5.56 4.77
N ALA A 782 -12.33 5.81 5.68
CA ALA A 782 -11.11 6.57 5.40
C ALA A 782 -10.23 5.86 4.35
N LEU A 783 -9.99 4.56 4.48
CA LEU A 783 -9.20 3.82 3.48
C LEU A 783 -9.92 3.72 2.11
N THR A 784 -11.25 3.78 2.10
CA THR A 784 -12.07 3.78 0.87
C THR A 784 -12.10 5.16 0.20
N PHE A 785 -12.64 6.17 0.88
CA PHE A 785 -12.96 7.49 0.31
C PHE A 785 -11.85 8.52 0.52
N TYR A 786 -11.31 8.62 1.75
CA TYR A 786 -10.20 9.54 2.05
C TYR A 786 -8.94 9.15 1.25
N GLY A 787 -8.85 7.92 0.73
CA GLY A 787 -7.90 7.53 -0.31
C GLY A 787 -7.81 8.51 -1.49
N MET A 788 -8.95 8.90 -2.05
CA MET A 788 -9.03 9.77 -3.23
C MET A 788 -9.00 11.27 -2.87
N MET A 789 -9.46 11.62 -1.66
CA MET A 789 -9.46 13.01 -1.17
C MET A 789 -8.08 13.44 -0.64
N ALA A 790 -7.36 12.56 0.06
CA ALA A 790 -6.08 12.87 0.68
C ALA A 790 -5.04 13.32 -0.34
N VAL A 791 -5.02 12.71 -1.53
CA VAL A 791 -4.11 13.00 -2.66
C VAL A 791 -4.10 14.49 -3.08
N GLY A 792 -5.03 15.30 -2.55
CA GLY A 792 -4.96 16.77 -2.58
C GLY A 792 -4.20 17.51 -1.45
N ILE A 793 -4.14 17.07 -0.17
CA ILE A 793 -4.21 17.98 1.02
C ILE A 793 -3.00 18.09 2.06
N THR A 794 -1.76 17.56 1.92
CA THR A 794 -0.64 17.77 2.92
C THR A 794 0.85 17.85 2.40
N PRO A 795 1.65 18.94 2.61
CA PRO A 795 3.01 19.13 2.11
C PRO A 795 3.97 19.24 3.29
N ASN A 796 4.57 18.13 3.71
CA ASN A 796 5.64 18.17 4.71
C ASN A 796 5.28 18.83 6.06
N ALA A 797 4.82 17.99 7.00
CA ALA A 797 4.76 18.34 8.42
C ALA A 797 6.14 18.71 9.01
N ASN A 798 7.25 18.30 8.38
CA ASN A 798 8.62 18.62 8.82
C ASN A 798 8.87 20.14 8.88
N ILE A 799 8.41 20.89 7.88
CA ILE A 799 8.54 22.35 7.86
C ILE A 799 7.66 22.97 8.96
N ALA A 800 6.42 22.48 9.11
CA ALA A 800 5.52 22.95 10.15
C ALA A 800 6.08 22.71 11.57
N ALA A 801 6.73 21.57 11.83
CA ALA A 801 7.37 21.26 13.10
C ALA A 801 8.57 22.17 13.39
N ILE A 802 9.47 22.37 12.42
CA ILE A 802 10.63 23.27 12.56
C ILE A 802 10.20 24.72 12.81
N VAL A 803 9.20 25.21 12.06
CA VAL A 803 8.67 26.56 12.21
C VAL A 803 7.96 26.71 13.57
N SER A 804 7.15 25.74 13.98
CA SER A 804 6.44 25.78 15.26
C SER A 804 7.40 25.76 16.46
N SER A 805 8.47 24.96 16.41
CA SER A 805 9.45 24.89 17.51
C SER A 805 10.19 26.21 17.71
N ALA A 806 10.53 26.92 16.63
CA ALA A 806 11.09 28.27 16.70
C ALA A 806 10.11 29.27 17.34
N PHE A 807 8.83 29.25 16.95
CA PHE A 807 7.81 30.11 17.56
C PHE A 807 7.56 29.79 19.04
N TYR A 808 7.55 28.52 19.44
CA TYR A 808 7.37 28.14 20.86
C TYR A 808 8.52 28.65 21.75
N ALA A 809 9.77 28.57 21.28
CA ALA A 809 10.91 29.11 22.03
C ALA A 809 10.80 30.63 22.24
N ILE A 810 10.43 31.37 21.19
CA ILE A 810 10.26 32.83 21.25
C ILE A 810 9.04 33.21 22.10
N TRP A 811 7.89 32.52 21.96
CA TRP A 811 6.72 32.77 22.80
C TRP A 811 6.98 32.49 24.29
N ASN A 812 7.76 31.46 24.62
CA ASN A 812 8.11 31.16 26.00
C ASN A 812 9.02 32.26 26.60
N LEU A 813 10.03 32.71 25.86
CA LEU A 813 10.93 33.79 26.28
C LEU A 813 10.18 35.11 26.55
N PHE A 814 9.29 35.51 25.64
CA PHE A 814 8.52 36.75 25.74
C PHE A 814 7.14 36.62 26.40
N SER A 815 6.86 35.48 27.03
CA SER A 815 5.59 35.22 27.76
C SER A 815 5.39 36.09 28.99
N GLY A 816 6.45 36.72 29.50
CA GLY A 816 6.46 37.40 30.80
C GLY A 816 6.85 36.51 31.98
N PHE A 817 6.90 35.18 31.81
CA PHE A 817 7.29 34.25 32.87
C PHE A 817 8.81 34.20 33.10
N ILE A 818 9.60 34.06 32.03
CA ILE A 818 11.07 33.99 32.10
C ILE A 818 11.68 35.39 32.29
N VAL A 819 11.20 36.36 31.50
CA VAL A 819 11.60 37.78 31.61
C VAL A 819 10.33 38.63 31.72
N PRO A 820 10.08 39.27 32.89
CA PRO A 820 8.95 40.17 33.05
C PRO A 820 9.01 41.33 32.06
N ARG A 821 7.85 41.75 31.54
CA ARG A 821 7.73 42.78 30.49
C ARG A 821 8.48 44.10 30.81
N PRO A 822 8.53 44.62 32.06
CA PRO A 822 9.35 45.79 32.39
C PRO A 822 10.86 45.60 32.18
N LYS A 823 11.37 44.37 32.35
CA LYS A 823 12.80 44.03 32.24
C LYS A 823 13.24 43.72 30.81
N VAL A 824 12.31 43.60 29.86
CA VAL A 824 12.61 43.44 28.43
C VAL A 824 13.18 44.75 27.85
N PRO A 825 14.27 44.71 27.05
CA PRO A 825 14.81 45.90 26.38
C PRO A 825 13.78 46.63 25.52
N ILE A 826 13.86 47.96 25.48
CA ILE A 826 12.80 48.83 24.92
C ILE A 826 12.41 48.44 23.49
N TRP A 827 13.39 48.10 22.64
CA TRP A 827 13.17 47.71 21.24
C TRP A 827 12.52 46.32 21.05
N TRP A 828 12.42 45.49 22.10
CA TRP A 828 11.72 44.18 22.07
C TRP A 828 10.37 44.19 22.80
N ARG A 829 10.06 45.23 23.60
CA ARG A 829 8.82 45.29 24.41
C ARG A 829 7.53 45.20 23.60
N TRP A 830 7.55 45.55 22.31
CA TRP A 830 6.38 45.44 21.42
C TRP A 830 5.96 43.98 21.20
N TYR A 831 6.91 43.03 21.18
CA TYR A 831 6.63 41.63 20.88
C TYR A 831 5.79 40.97 21.98
N CYS A 832 5.93 41.39 23.25
CA CYS A 832 5.08 40.94 24.34
C CYS A 832 3.59 41.25 24.12
N TRP A 833 3.25 42.28 23.34
CA TRP A 833 1.86 42.57 22.96
C TRP A 833 1.37 41.74 21.77
N MET A 834 2.27 41.19 20.96
CA MET A 834 1.94 40.30 19.83
C MET A 834 1.93 38.82 20.24
N CYS A 835 2.55 38.46 21.37
CA CYS A 835 2.65 37.10 21.89
C CYS A 835 1.33 36.63 22.53
N PRO A 836 0.64 35.60 22.01
CA PRO A 836 -0.62 35.11 22.60
C PRO A 836 -0.42 34.52 24.01
N VAL A 837 0.75 33.91 24.24
CA VAL A 837 1.11 33.31 25.55
C VAL A 837 1.27 34.39 26.62
N ALA A 838 1.76 35.57 26.27
CA ALA A 838 1.90 36.69 27.22
C ALA A 838 0.54 37.19 27.70
N TRP A 839 -0.43 37.37 26.79
CA TRP A 839 -1.81 37.71 27.17
C TRP A 839 -2.50 36.61 27.97
N THR A 840 -2.20 35.34 27.67
CA THR A 840 -2.73 34.20 28.43
C THR A 840 -2.19 34.21 29.87
N LEU A 841 -0.88 34.43 30.05
CA LEU A 841 -0.27 34.55 31.38
C LEU A 841 -0.80 35.76 32.15
N TYR A 842 -0.91 36.92 31.48
CA TYR A 842 -1.52 38.14 32.05
C TYR A 842 -2.92 37.83 32.59
N GLY A 843 -3.77 37.20 31.79
CA GLY A 843 -5.13 36.84 32.19
C GLY A 843 -5.16 35.88 33.37
N LEU A 844 -4.36 34.81 33.33
CA LEU A 844 -4.28 33.83 34.42
C LEU A 844 -3.83 34.48 35.73
N VAL A 845 -2.69 35.17 35.75
CA VAL A 845 -2.13 35.78 36.96
C VAL A 845 -3.07 36.84 37.52
N VAL A 846 -3.59 37.74 36.68
CA VAL A 846 -4.49 38.82 37.13
C VAL A 846 -5.84 38.30 37.63
N SER A 847 -6.36 37.21 37.06
CA SER A 847 -7.62 36.61 37.48
C SER A 847 -7.55 35.82 38.79
N GLN A 848 -6.35 35.49 39.28
CA GLN A 848 -6.14 34.70 40.50
C GLN A 848 -5.49 35.51 41.63
N PHE A 849 -4.71 36.55 41.30
CA PHE A 849 -3.89 37.30 42.25
C PHE A 849 -4.05 38.83 42.16
N GLY A 850 -4.75 39.36 41.14
CA GLY A 850 -4.85 40.81 40.90
C GLY A 850 -5.76 41.58 41.86
N ASP A 851 -6.60 40.87 42.62
CA ASP A 851 -7.51 41.37 43.66
C ASP A 851 -7.08 40.95 45.08
N VAL A 852 -6.03 40.14 45.20
CA VAL A 852 -5.55 39.61 46.48
C VAL A 852 -4.77 40.67 47.25
N MET A 853 -5.36 41.14 48.35
CA MET A 853 -4.80 42.18 49.22
C MET A 853 -3.97 41.64 50.39
N THR A 854 -3.81 40.32 50.49
CA THR A 854 -2.99 39.70 51.54
C THR A 854 -1.56 40.21 51.48
N GLU A 855 -0.98 40.56 52.62
CA GLU A 855 0.43 40.94 52.73
C GLU A 855 1.31 39.70 52.67
N MET A 856 2.44 39.82 51.97
CA MET A 856 3.51 38.83 51.93
C MET A 856 4.59 39.19 52.96
N ASP A 857 5.51 38.27 53.25
CA ASP A 857 6.55 38.44 54.29
C ASP A 857 7.43 39.69 54.10
N ASP A 858 7.55 40.20 52.87
CA ASP A 858 8.26 41.45 52.51
C ASP A 858 7.42 42.74 52.76
N GLY A 859 6.25 42.66 53.39
CA GLY A 859 5.39 43.81 53.71
C GLY A 859 4.66 44.44 52.50
N LYS A 860 4.72 43.80 51.32
CA LYS A 860 3.93 44.18 50.14
C LYS A 860 2.69 43.31 49.99
N THR A 861 1.58 43.89 49.54
CA THR A 861 0.39 43.11 49.14
C THR A 861 0.67 42.32 47.86
N VAL A 862 0.05 41.14 47.73
CA VAL A 862 0.16 40.31 46.51
C VAL A 862 -0.20 41.10 45.25
N LYS A 863 -1.27 41.91 45.30
CA LYS A 863 -1.64 42.84 44.23
C LYS A 863 -0.51 43.80 43.85
N ALA A 864 0.11 44.48 44.83
CA ALA A 864 1.18 45.43 44.57
C ALA A 864 2.39 44.76 43.91
N PHE A 865 2.70 43.52 44.29
CA PHE A 865 3.75 42.73 43.62
C PHE A 865 3.41 42.36 42.17
N VAL A 866 2.16 41.98 41.88
CA VAL A 866 1.70 41.69 40.50
C VAL A 866 1.78 42.94 39.61
N GLU A 867 1.42 44.11 40.15
CA GLU A 867 1.54 45.40 39.44
C GLU A 867 3.02 45.83 39.27
N ASP A 868 3.84 45.81 40.33
CA ASP A 868 5.26 46.22 40.31
C ASP A 868 6.15 45.31 39.45
N TYR A 869 6.02 43.99 39.58
CA TYR A 869 6.95 43.03 39.00
C TYR A 869 6.61 42.67 37.55
N PHE A 870 5.32 42.52 37.23
CA PHE A 870 4.85 42.09 35.91
C PHE A 870 4.24 43.21 35.05
N ASP A 871 3.93 44.40 35.59
CA ASP A 871 3.09 45.46 34.94
C ASP A 871 1.70 44.93 34.54
N PHE A 872 1.13 44.11 35.43
CA PHE A 872 -0.15 43.43 35.25
C PHE A 872 -1.25 44.09 36.07
N LYS A 873 -2.20 44.76 35.40
CA LYS A 873 -3.23 45.61 36.02
C LYS A 873 -4.58 44.93 36.03
N HIS A 874 -5.23 44.88 37.20
CA HIS A 874 -6.52 44.20 37.34
C HIS A 874 -7.65 44.85 36.51
N SER A 875 -7.60 46.17 36.30
CA SER A 875 -8.55 46.88 35.44
C SER A 875 -8.50 46.48 33.96
N TRP A 876 -7.44 45.80 33.51
CA TRP A 876 -7.29 45.38 32.11
C TRP A 876 -7.85 43.98 31.82
N LEU A 877 -8.37 43.27 32.83
CA LEU A 877 -8.83 41.88 32.68
C LEU A 877 -9.87 41.69 31.56
N GLY A 878 -10.79 42.64 31.37
CA GLY A 878 -11.77 42.62 30.27
C GLY A 878 -11.13 42.80 28.89
N LEU A 879 -10.11 43.65 28.78
CA LEU A 879 -9.34 43.85 27.54
C LEU A 879 -8.48 42.62 27.22
N VAL A 880 -7.85 42.01 28.23
CA VAL A 880 -7.10 40.75 28.10
C VAL A 880 -8.01 39.64 27.57
N ALA A 881 -9.21 39.49 28.14
CA ALA A 881 -10.18 38.51 27.67
C ALA A 881 -10.59 38.75 26.21
N ALA A 882 -10.86 40.00 25.82
CA ALA A 882 -11.17 40.37 24.44
C ALA A 882 -10.01 40.06 23.48
N VAL A 883 -8.76 40.33 23.87
CA VAL A 883 -7.56 40.03 23.06
C VAL A 883 -7.31 38.53 22.92
N VAL A 884 -7.48 37.73 23.99
CA VAL A 884 -7.35 36.27 23.93
C VAL A 884 -8.44 35.64 23.03
N VAL A 885 -9.69 36.12 23.12
CA VAL A 885 -10.75 35.73 22.18
C VAL A 885 -10.41 36.17 20.76
N GLY A 886 -9.88 37.38 20.57
CA GLY A 886 -9.42 37.89 19.29
C GLY A 886 -8.35 37.01 18.64
N PHE A 887 -7.31 36.61 19.39
CA PHE A 887 -6.31 35.64 18.91
C PHE A 887 -6.93 34.26 18.60
N THR A 888 -7.89 33.80 19.41
CA THR A 888 -8.56 32.51 19.18
C THR A 888 -9.38 32.52 17.90
N VAL A 889 -10.12 33.60 17.64
CA VAL A 889 -10.87 33.81 16.38
C VAL A 889 -9.90 34.01 15.21
N LEU A 890 -8.81 34.77 15.38
CA LEU A 890 -7.80 34.96 14.34
C LEU A 890 -7.12 33.64 13.95
N PHE A 891 -6.66 32.84 14.91
CA PHE A 891 -6.07 31.53 14.62
C PHE A 891 -7.11 30.53 14.08
N GLY A 892 -8.34 30.53 14.61
CA GLY A 892 -9.42 29.67 14.11
C GLY A 892 -9.83 29.99 12.67
N THR A 893 -9.94 31.28 12.33
CA THR A 893 -10.22 31.74 10.96
C THR A 893 -9.04 31.45 10.03
N LEU A 894 -7.79 31.75 10.41
CA LEU A 894 -6.59 31.40 9.63
C LEU A 894 -6.47 29.89 9.40
N PHE A 895 -6.77 29.06 10.40
CA PHE A 895 -6.75 27.60 10.31
C PHE A 895 -7.87 27.06 9.39
N GLY A 896 -9.11 27.54 9.56
CA GLY A 896 -10.22 27.17 8.69
C GLY A 896 -10.00 27.60 7.23
N PHE A 897 -9.48 28.80 7.03
CA PHE A 897 -9.06 29.36 5.74
C PHE A 897 -7.95 28.53 5.09
N ALA A 898 -6.94 28.13 5.87
CA ALA A 898 -5.85 27.27 5.41
C ALA A 898 -6.34 25.87 5.00
N ILE A 899 -7.16 25.21 5.81
CA ILE A 899 -7.69 23.87 5.50
C ILE A 899 -8.61 23.88 4.28
N MET A 900 -9.45 24.91 4.14
CA MET A 900 -10.46 24.97 3.07
C MET A 900 -9.86 25.14 1.67
N LYS A 901 -8.59 25.55 1.54
CA LYS A 901 -8.08 26.17 0.31
C LYS A 901 -6.68 25.76 -0.12
N ILE A 902 -5.76 25.45 0.79
CA ILE A 902 -4.39 25.15 0.39
C ILE A 902 -4.31 23.66 0.03
N ASN A 903 -4.11 23.38 -1.26
CA ASN A 903 -4.16 22.02 -1.77
C ASN A 903 -2.78 21.36 -1.63
N PHE A 904 -2.56 20.95 -0.40
CA PHE A 904 -1.26 20.90 0.20
C PHE A 904 -0.44 19.62 -0.24
N GLN A 905 -0.96 18.56 -0.90
CA GLN A 905 -0.19 17.27 -1.09
C GLN A 905 0.74 17.10 -2.31
N LYS A 906 0.94 18.08 -3.21
CA LYS A 906 1.77 17.89 -4.44
C LYS A 906 2.96 18.87 -4.57
N ARG A 907 3.90 18.81 -3.63
CA ARG A 907 5.30 19.27 -3.77
C ARG A 907 6.25 18.44 -2.92
#